data_AF-A0A932NNJ4-F1
#
_entry.id   AF-A0A932NNJ4-F1
#
_cell.length_a   1.000
_cell.length_b   1.000
_cell.length_c   1.000
_cell.angle_alpha   90.00
_cell.angle_beta   90.00
_cell.angle_gamma   90.00
#
_symmetry.space_group_name_H-M   'P 1'
#
loop_
_entity.id
_entity.type
_entity.pdbx_description
1 polymer ?
#
loop_
_entity_poly.entity_id
_entity_poly.type
_entity_poly.pdbx_seq_one_letter_code
_entity_poly.pdbx_strand_id
1 'polypeptide(L)'
;EDHKLHNLPGVGVAYKLAEAILQDKGQVPMDNRPGTIDNRQQTADNREQSVIARSVSDEAISIGIASPSARNDKKQGSILQKEDLLDLVTLGMIADLAPLIDENRYLVQIGLPKLATTKKIGLQELLRICGYTPTSALDTQHSKLNAQHSALNTESVGFGIAPRINAVGRLTDANLAVKLLTTKNLIEAMHIATELDIQNKQRQLLCEQTLEEALLLISEEVDLTSDKCIVLANENWHHGVIGIVASRIVDKFGLPTILIAIDKEQNIARGSGRSSGNFNIIEALNNSSKHLEKHGGHKAACGLSIKPENINDFIQAFKGAVEESIEDSDIGPTLKIDFELSTALLSFELMNLINKLSPFGFGNRTPVFVSNKLEVVSTRTIGKNNQHLKLYLKGTRDTGQEILEALVWNYEEEGLLEIGDKVKVAYSPKINNFNGESCIQLQVKDVMLVDRKQLTTDKRQFTNEVEILDYRGKVEECISLLTSKHVVFFAETKQKDFLPLKTSSRTKINEGKKLVFLESPPDENTFIEITKRANAQEIYLAFSNAKELTFKPQEILKRLIGMLKYAQKYKKAKVKKEDLESALGLSKSATAYAIETLVRIGFLEVKRDLEELSINIVTSSRQNYLELVEYNLFVSELKQTSQFTAWLQTASISEIQGKIYRSLIAKNSGTSYMRI
;
A
#
# COMPACT_ATOMS: atom_id res chain seq x y z
N GLU A 1 -9.28 46.55 -17.56
CA GLU A 1 -10.69 46.21 -17.85
C GLU A 1 -10.95 44.85 -17.22
N ASP A 2 -11.62 44.85 -16.06
CA ASP A 2 -11.27 43.95 -14.93
C ASP A 2 -12.45 43.06 -14.49
N HIS A 3 -13.26 42.59 -15.43
CA HIS A 3 -14.52 41.88 -15.10
C HIS A 3 -14.64 40.45 -15.62
N LYS A 4 -13.60 39.86 -16.23
CA LYS A 4 -13.66 38.47 -16.74
C LYS A 4 -12.66 37.49 -16.08
N LEU A 5 -11.78 37.94 -15.20
CA LEU A 5 -10.79 37.10 -14.50
C LEU A 5 -11.28 36.53 -13.16
N HIS A 6 -12.43 36.98 -12.64
CA HIS A 6 -12.98 36.52 -11.36
C HIS A 6 -13.53 35.08 -11.35
N ASN A 7 -13.64 34.42 -12.52
CA ASN A 7 -14.23 33.08 -12.64
C ASN A 7 -13.23 31.96 -13.01
N LEU A 8 -11.93 32.24 -13.03
CA LEU A 8 -10.91 31.19 -13.16
C LEU A 8 -10.33 30.91 -11.76
N PRO A 9 -10.51 29.71 -11.18
CA PRO A 9 -9.75 29.34 -9.98
C PRO A 9 -8.25 29.50 -10.30
N GLY A 10 -7.43 29.84 -9.29
CA GLY A 10 -6.01 30.27 -9.44
C GLY A 10 -5.14 29.37 -10.34
N VAL A 11 -5.58 28.14 -10.59
CA VAL A 11 -5.18 27.16 -11.62
C VAL A 11 -4.84 27.79 -12.98
N GLY A 12 -5.69 28.68 -13.51
CA GLY A 12 -5.51 29.20 -14.87
C GLY A 12 -4.23 30.03 -15.05
N VAL A 13 -3.73 30.67 -13.99
CA VAL A 13 -2.58 31.59 -14.07
C VAL A 13 -1.26 30.82 -13.98
N ALA A 14 -1.14 29.86 -13.07
CA ALA A 14 0.05 29.03 -12.95
C ALA A 14 0.30 28.18 -14.21
N TYR A 15 -0.76 27.61 -14.80
CA TYR A 15 -0.67 26.83 -16.04
C TYR A 15 -0.30 27.68 -17.26
N LYS A 16 -0.90 28.87 -17.42
CA LYS A 16 -0.53 29.78 -18.50
C LYS A 16 0.91 30.25 -18.40
N LEU A 17 1.38 30.49 -17.18
CA LEU A 17 2.76 30.90 -16.94
C LEU A 17 3.75 29.74 -17.18
N ALA A 18 3.37 28.52 -16.79
CA ALA A 18 4.08 27.30 -17.12
C ALA A 18 4.19 27.08 -18.64
N GLU A 19 3.10 27.21 -19.39
CA GLU A 19 3.11 27.15 -20.86
C GLU A 19 4.06 28.19 -21.46
N ALA A 20 4.03 29.43 -20.96
CA ALA A 20 4.91 30.49 -21.44
C ALA A 20 6.40 30.21 -21.18
N ILE A 21 6.74 29.53 -20.08
CA ILE A 21 8.11 29.08 -19.75
C ILE A 21 8.54 27.92 -20.66
N LEU A 22 7.66 26.96 -20.92
CA LEU A 22 7.96 25.79 -21.77
C LEU A 22 8.14 26.17 -23.23
N GLN A 23 7.31 27.09 -23.75
CA GLN A 23 7.44 27.62 -25.11
C GLN A 23 8.77 28.35 -25.32
N ASP A 24 9.27 29.08 -24.32
CA ASP A 24 10.56 29.77 -24.39
C ASP A 24 11.74 28.79 -24.52
N LYS A 25 11.59 27.59 -23.94
CA LYS A 25 12.57 26.49 -24.02
C LYS A 25 12.41 25.61 -25.26
N GLY A 26 11.52 25.96 -26.19
CA GLY A 26 11.28 25.19 -27.41
C GLY A 26 10.51 23.88 -27.18
N GLN A 27 9.74 23.78 -26.10
CA GLN A 27 8.92 22.59 -25.79
C GLN A 27 7.45 22.79 -26.24
N VAL A 28 6.79 21.66 -26.57
CA VAL A 28 5.41 21.59 -27.11
C VAL A 28 4.39 22.00 -26.02
N PRO A 29 3.21 22.56 -26.35
CA PRO A 29 2.18 22.92 -25.38
C PRO A 29 1.71 21.76 -24.48
N MET A 30 1.32 22.11 -23.25
CA MET A 30 0.83 21.22 -22.20
C MET A 30 -0.50 20.56 -22.57
N ASP A 31 -0.54 19.22 -22.70
CA ASP A 31 -1.79 18.46 -22.88
C ASP A 31 -2.47 18.08 -21.56
N ASN A 32 -1.79 18.24 -20.41
CA ASN A 32 -2.27 17.78 -19.10
C ASN A 32 -2.80 18.93 -18.22
N ARG A 33 -3.99 19.46 -18.55
CA ARG A 33 -4.71 20.43 -17.68
C ARG A 33 -5.41 19.71 -16.51
N PRO A 34 -5.52 20.32 -15.32
CA PRO A 34 -6.39 19.81 -14.27
C PRO A 34 -7.84 20.00 -14.72
N GLY A 35 -8.59 18.90 -14.85
CA GLY A 35 -10.03 18.93 -15.09
C GLY A 35 -10.54 18.27 -16.37
N THR A 36 -9.70 17.71 -17.24
CA THR A 36 -10.16 16.89 -18.38
C THR A 36 -9.67 15.45 -18.22
N ILE A 37 -10.52 14.63 -17.61
CA ILE A 37 -10.45 13.17 -17.80
C ILE A 37 -10.82 12.90 -19.26
N ASP A 38 -9.99 12.07 -19.90
CA ASP A 38 -10.03 11.60 -21.28
C ASP A 38 -11.44 11.46 -21.87
N ASN A 39 -11.84 12.38 -22.77
CA ASN A 39 -13.04 12.25 -23.59
C ASN A 39 -12.65 12.43 -25.07
N ARG A 40 -12.08 11.36 -25.66
CA ARG A 40 -11.78 11.26 -27.09
C ARG A 40 -13.02 11.14 -28.01
N GLN A 41 -14.22 11.49 -27.55
CA GLN A 41 -15.42 11.48 -28.38
C GLN A 41 -16.30 12.71 -28.09
N GLN A 42 -16.01 13.82 -28.78
CA GLN A 42 -17.03 14.72 -29.36
C GLN A 42 -16.33 15.83 -30.14
N THR A 43 -16.46 15.75 -31.46
CA THR A 43 -15.99 16.74 -32.42
C THR A 43 -16.97 17.91 -32.53
N ALA A 44 -16.41 19.09 -32.84
CA ALA A 44 -17.05 20.24 -33.48
C ALA A 44 -17.94 21.15 -32.62
N ASP A 45 -17.38 21.77 -31.57
CA ASP A 45 -17.89 23.09 -31.10
C ASP A 45 -16.80 24.03 -30.51
N ASN A 46 -15.52 23.65 -30.56
CA ASN A 46 -14.42 24.41 -29.94
C ASN A 46 -13.89 25.63 -30.74
N ARG A 47 -14.61 26.11 -31.76
CA ARG A 47 -14.12 27.28 -32.52
C ARG A 47 -14.34 28.61 -31.79
N GLU A 48 -15.36 28.75 -30.95
CA GLU A 48 -15.58 30.02 -30.22
C GLU A 48 -14.71 30.16 -28.95
N GLN A 49 -14.39 29.07 -28.24
CA GLN A 49 -13.49 29.12 -27.07
C GLN A 49 -12.02 29.36 -27.48
N SER A 50 -11.64 29.00 -28.71
CA SER A 50 -10.29 29.25 -29.24
C SER A 50 -10.00 30.74 -29.53
N VAL A 51 -11.04 31.55 -29.75
CA VAL A 51 -10.91 32.99 -30.05
C VAL A 51 -10.74 33.80 -28.78
N ILE A 52 -11.40 33.41 -27.68
CA ILE A 52 -11.26 34.07 -26.37
C ILE A 52 -9.88 33.77 -25.75
N ALA A 53 -9.31 32.59 -25.99
CA ALA A 53 -7.96 32.25 -25.55
C ALA A 53 -6.87 33.07 -26.28
N ARG A 54 -7.10 33.43 -27.55
CA ARG A 54 -6.21 34.28 -28.36
C ARG A 54 -6.31 35.77 -28.01
N SER A 55 -7.48 36.28 -27.62
CA SER A 55 -7.57 37.69 -27.17
C SER A 55 -6.91 37.90 -25.79
N VAL A 56 -6.94 36.88 -24.93
CA VAL A 56 -6.30 36.91 -23.60
C VAL A 56 -4.78 36.68 -23.68
N SER A 57 -4.27 36.03 -24.75
CA SER A 57 -2.82 35.95 -24.98
C SER A 57 -2.21 37.32 -25.26
N ASP A 58 -2.93 38.20 -25.96
CA ASP A 58 -2.44 39.54 -26.27
C ASP A 58 -2.48 40.48 -25.04
N GLU A 59 -3.41 40.29 -24.11
CA GLU A 59 -3.49 41.05 -22.85
C GLU A 59 -2.51 40.57 -21.76
N ALA A 60 -2.16 39.28 -21.71
CA ALA A 60 -1.07 38.81 -20.84
C ALA A 60 0.30 39.31 -21.32
N ILE A 61 0.46 39.48 -22.63
CA ILE A 61 1.64 40.09 -23.26
C ILE A 61 1.70 41.61 -22.96
N SER A 62 0.57 42.27 -22.67
CA SER A 62 0.57 43.70 -22.30
C SER A 62 1.04 44.00 -20.87
N ILE A 63 1.32 43.00 -20.02
CA ILE A 63 1.91 43.17 -18.67
C ILE A 63 3.46 43.28 -18.72
N GLY A 64 4.04 43.44 -19.91
CA GLY A 64 5.46 43.78 -20.06
C GLY A 64 6.41 42.59 -20.05
N ILE A 65 5.95 41.45 -20.59
CA ILE A 65 6.81 40.29 -20.87
C ILE A 65 7.21 40.36 -22.34
N ALA A 66 8.37 40.93 -22.63
CA ALA A 66 8.89 41.01 -24.00
C ALA A 66 9.52 39.67 -24.43
N SER A 67 9.11 39.13 -25.58
CA SER A 67 9.87 38.08 -26.28
C SER A 67 11.22 38.62 -26.77
N PRO A 68 12.27 37.80 -26.90
CA PRO A 68 13.61 38.25 -27.34
C PRO A 68 13.70 38.83 -28.77
N SER A 69 12.58 38.97 -29.48
CA SER A 69 12.53 39.41 -30.88
C SER A 69 12.53 40.95 -31.05
N ALA A 70 12.37 41.74 -30.00
CA ALA A 70 12.34 43.20 -30.09
C ALA A 70 13.67 43.81 -29.63
N ARG A 71 14.61 43.97 -30.56
CA ARG A 71 15.76 44.88 -30.38
C ARG A 71 15.26 46.33 -30.46
N ASN A 72 15.81 47.15 -29.55
CA ASN A 72 15.68 48.61 -29.40
C ASN A 72 14.46 49.10 -28.62
N ASP A 73 14.58 49.17 -27.29
CA ASP A 73 14.61 50.49 -26.64
C ASP A 73 15.11 50.43 -25.19
N LYS A 74 16.04 51.34 -24.88
CA LYS A 74 16.66 51.50 -23.55
C LYS A 74 15.68 52.20 -22.59
N LYS A 75 14.98 51.44 -21.74
CA LYS A 75 14.51 51.94 -20.44
C LYS A 75 14.82 50.92 -19.34
N GLN A 76 15.55 51.37 -18.33
CA GLN A 76 15.91 50.62 -17.12
C GLN A 76 14.67 50.38 -16.25
N GLY A 77 13.88 49.38 -16.61
CA GLY A 77 13.05 48.60 -15.69
C GLY A 77 13.55 47.16 -15.78
N SER A 78 13.77 46.49 -14.65
CA SER A 78 14.16 45.07 -14.68
C SER A 78 13.06 44.26 -15.36
N ILE A 79 13.31 43.81 -16.60
CA ILE A 79 12.43 42.87 -17.29
C ILE A 79 12.41 41.60 -16.42
N LEU A 80 11.25 41.28 -15.82
CA LEU A 80 11.07 40.01 -15.12
C LEU A 80 11.32 38.90 -16.13
N GLN A 81 12.37 38.11 -15.91
CA GLN A 81 12.63 36.94 -16.75
C GLN A 81 11.59 35.88 -16.37
N LYS A 82 11.11 35.09 -17.33
CA LYS A 82 10.07 34.07 -17.05
C LYS A 82 10.51 33.07 -15.97
N GLU A 83 11.81 32.84 -15.84
CA GLU A 83 12.46 32.03 -14.81
C GLU A 83 12.29 32.61 -13.39
N ASP A 84 12.09 33.93 -13.25
CA ASP A 84 11.92 34.59 -11.95
C ASP A 84 10.57 34.29 -11.30
N LEU A 85 9.64 33.64 -12.02
CA LEU A 85 8.31 33.29 -11.52
C LEU A 85 8.14 31.79 -11.26
N LEU A 86 9.17 31.00 -11.51
CA LEU A 86 9.14 29.54 -11.38
C LEU A 86 8.90 29.08 -9.93
N ASP A 87 9.25 29.89 -8.94
CA ASP A 87 8.92 29.68 -7.53
C ASP A 87 7.41 29.74 -7.26
N LEU A 88 6.71 30.72 -7.84
CA LEU A 88 5.26 30.88 -7.76
C LEU A 88 4.52 29.79 -8.56
N VAL A 89 5.02 29.43 -9.74
CA VAL A 89 4.49 28.30 -10.52
C VAL A 89 4.57 27.02 -9.70
N THR A 90 5.73 26.73 -9.11
CA THR A 90 5.94 25.54 -8.28
C THR A 90 4.99 25.50 -7.09
N LEU A 91 4.88 26.61 -6.36
CA LEU A 91 3.97 26.75 -5.24
C LEU A 91 2.52 26.50 -5.66
N GLY A 92 2.08 27.13 -6.76
CA GLY A 92 0.72 26.98 -7.28
C GLY A 92 0.41 25.55 -7.71
N MET A 93 1.31 24.90 -8.45
CA MET A 93 1.12 23.53 -8.94
C MET A 93 1.02 22.51 -7.79
N ILE A 94 1.87 22.66 -6.77
CA ILE A 94 1.82 21.77 -5.59
C ILE A 94 0.58 22.06 -4.74
N ALA A 95 0.22 23.34 -4.55
CA ALA A 95 -0.97 23.74 -3.78
C ALA A 95 -2.28 23.25 -4.41
N ASP A 96 -2.31 23.14 -5.74
CA ASP A 96 -3.47 22.69 -6.52
C ASP A 96 -3.48 21.16 -6.76
N LEU A 97 -2.54 20.42 -6.17
CA LEU A 97 -2.39 18.97 -6.37
C LEU A 97 -2.32 18.59 -7.87
N ALA A 98 -1.63 19.39 -8.67
CA ALA A 98 -1.40 19.06 -10.08
C ALA A 98 -0.71 17.70 -10.22
N PRO A 99 -1.08 16.86 -11.21
CA PRO A 99 -0.42 15.58 -11.42
C PRO A 99 1.03 15.81 -11.81
N LEU A 100 1.96 15.35 -10.97
CA LEU A 100 3.41 15.49 -11.13
C LEU A 100 3.97 14.43 -12.08
N ILE A 101 3.47 14.44 -13.30
CA ILE A 101 3.95 13.67 -14.45
C ILE A 101 4.43 14.63 -15.54
N ASP A 102 5.24 14.13 -16.47
CA ASP A 102 5.68 14.85 -17.68
C ASP A 102 6.14 16.30 -17.43
N GLU A 103 5.51 17.28 -18.08
CA GLU A 103 5.89 18.70 -18.00
C GLU A 103 5.66 19.29 -16.61
N ASN A 104 4.56 18.90 -15.94
CA ASN A 104 4.26 19.34 -14.58
C ASN A 104 5.34 18.89 -13.61
N ARG A 105 5.81 17.65 -13.77
CA ARG A 105 6.92 17.11 -12.99
C ARG A 105 8.21 17.87 -13.26
N TYR A 106 8.52 18.13 -14.53
CA TYR A 106 9.71 18.87 -14.92
C TYR A 106 9.74 20.26 -14.28
N LEU A 107 8.65 21.02 -14.38
CA LEU A 107 8.55 22.38 -13.82
C LEU A 107 8.74 22.39 -12.30
N VAL A 108 8.09 21.47 -11.58
CA VAL A 108 8.26 21.36 -10.13
C VAL A 108 9.68 20.93 -9.77
N GLN A 109 10.30 20.03 -10.55
CA GLN A 109 11.68 19.59 -10.35
C GLN A 109 12.68 20.76 -10.44
N ILE A 110 12.56 21.61 -11.47
CA ILE A 110 13.45 22.76 -11.63
C ILE A 110 13.07 23.95 -10.74
N GLY A 111 11.83 24.01 -10.27
CA GLY A 111 11.31 25.13 -9.50
C GLY A 111 11.38 25.00 -7.99
N LEU A 112 11.42 23.79 -7.43
CA LEU A 112 11.69 23.58 -6.00
C LEU A 112 13.01 24.25 -5.53
N PRO A 113 14.14 24.11 -6.24
CA PRO A 113 15.36 24.84 -5.89
C PRO A 113 15.21 26.37 -5.99
N LYS A 114 14.37 26.86 -6.92
CA LYS A 114 14.09 28.29 -7.07
C LYS A 114 13.23 28.83 -5.93
N LEU A 115 12.26 28.04 -5.46
CA LEU A 115 11.47 28.38 -4.28
C LEU A 115 12.35 28.45 -3.03
N ALA A 116 13.28 27.50 -2.85
CA ALA A 116 14.23 27.50 -1.73
C ALA A 116 15.16 28.72 -1.70
N THR A 117 15.44 29.30 -2.88
CA THR A 117 16.35 30.44 -3.07
C THR A 117 15.61 31.69 -3.56
N THR A 118 14.29 31.77 -3.32
CA THR A 118 13.45 32.87 -3.81
C THR A 118 13.93 34.21 -3.28
N LYS A 119 13.83 35.25 -4.12
CA LYS A 119 14.10 36.65 -3.76
C LYS A 119 12.84 37.40 -3.33
N LYS A 120 11.67 36.77 -3.40
CA LYS A 120 10.39 37.39 -3.01
C LYS A 120 10.30 37.38 -1.49
N ILE A 121 10.41 38.56 -0.88
CA ILE A 121 10.47 38.70 0.57
C ILE A 121 9.24 38.08 1.27
N GLY A 122 8.06 38.13 0.66
CA GLY A 122 6.86 37.50 1.21
C GLY A 122 6.95 35.98 1.27
N LEU A 123 7.53 35.35 0.24
CA LEU A 123 7.80 33.90 0.28
C LEU A 123 8.91 33.57 1.27
N GLN A 124 9.94 34.40 1.38
CA GLN A 124 11.01 34.21 2.37
C GLN A 124 10.45 34.22 3.80
N GLU A 125 9.57 35.18 4.13
CA GLU A 125 8.93 35.25 5.44
C GLU A 125 7.97 34.09 5.69
N LEU A 126 7.22 33.65 4.67
CA LEU A 126 6.35 32.48 4.78
C LEU A 126 7.16 31.20 5.02
N LEU A 127 8.28 31.01 4.32
CA LEU A 127 9.21 29.90 4.53
C LEU A 127 9.76 29.92 5.95
N ARG A 128 10.20 31.09 6.43
CA ARG A 128 10.73 31.28 7.79
C ARG A 128 9.71 30.89 8.86
N ILE A 129 8.46 31.32 8.72
CA ILE A 129 7.36 30.96 9.63
C ILE A 129 7.07 29.45 9.59
N CYS A 130 7.24 28.81 8.44
CA CYS A 130 7.11 27.36 8.30
C CYS A 130 8.33 26.58 8.86
N GLY A 131 9.35 27.27 9.38
CA GLY A 131 10.56 26.64 9.94
C GLY A 131 11.63 26.33 8.90
N TYR A 132 11.51 26.83 7.66
CA TYR A 132 12.52 26.69 6.63
C TYR A 132 13.38 27.95 6.56
N THR A 133 14.70 27.78 6.54
CA THR A 133 15.62 28.91 6.35
C THR A 133 15.86 29.09 4.85
N PRO A 134 15.41 30.20 4.23
CA PRO A 134 15.78 30.48 2.85
C PRO A 134 17.30 30.58 2.79
N THR A 135 17.92 29.90 1.82
CA THR A 135 19.37 29.97 1.62
C THR A 135 19.70 31.32 1.00
N SER A 136 19.71 32.38 1.82
CA SER A 136 20.20 33.68 1.43
C SER A 136 21.71 33.76 1.69
N ALA A 137 22.42 34.54 0.89
CA ALA A 137 23.88 34.70 0.94
C ALA A 137 24.42 35.31 2.26
N LEU A 138 23.56 35.59 3.25
CA LEU A 138 23.92 36.26 4.50
C LEU A 138 24.24 35.27 5.64
N ASP A 139 23.93 33.97 5.53
CA ASP A 139 24.20 32.97 6.58
C ASP A 139 25.34 32.01 6.19
N THR A 140 26.56 32.52 6.15
CA THR A 140 27.75 31.75 5.71
C THR A 140 28.52 31.03 6.81
N GLN A 141 28.13 31.14 8.09
CA GLN A 141 28.95 30.56 9.19
C GLN A 141 28.19 29.59 10.12
N HIS A 142 26.85 29.67 10.24
CA HIS A 142 26.08 28.77 11.11
C HIS A 142 25.23 27.72 10.37
N SER A 143 25.09 27.80 9.05
CA SER A 143 24.15 26.96 8.27
C SER A 143 24.64 25.53 7.98
N LYS A 144 25.94 25.24 8.10
CA LYS A 144 26.50 23.91 7.78
C LYS A 144 26.07 22.78 8.72
N LEU A 145 25.67 23.10 9.96
CA LEU A 145 25.18 22.11 10.92
C LEU A 145 23.68 21.80 10.76
N ASN A 146 22.90 22.67 10.11
CA ASN A 146 21.45 22.50 9.89
C ASN A 146 21.06 22.25 8.42
N ALA A 147 22.01 22.30 7.48
CA ALA A 147 21.77 22.15 6.05
C ALA A 147 21.17 20.80 5.62
N GLN A 148 21.28 19.75 6.45
CA GLN A 148 20.68 18.44 6.15
C GLN A 148 19.19 18.35 6.49
N HIS A 149 18.62 19.32 7.23
CA HIS A 149 17.20 19.35 7.60
C HIS A 149 16.31 20.26 6.72
N SER A 150 16.85 20.93 5.69
CA SER A 150 16.17 22.04 5.00
C SER A 150 16.07 21.93 3.47
N ALA A 151 16.02 20.71 2.91
CA ALA A 151 15.67 20.57 1.49
C ALA A 151 14.15 20.67 1.31
N LEU A 152 13.67 21.82 0.81
CA LEU A 152 12.27 21.97 0.41
C LEU A 152 11.89 20.87 -0.59
N ASN A 153 10.84 20.13 -0.27
CA ASN A 153 10.25 19.13 -1.14
C ASN A 153 8.75 19.42 -1.31
N THR A 154 8.09 18.62 -2.16
CA THR A 154 6.65 18.73 -2.42
C THR A 154 5.79 18.58 -1.17
N GLU A 155 6.19 17.72 -0.22
CA GLU A 155 5.49 17.55 1.06
C GLU A 155 5.57 18.82 1.91
N SER A 156 6.76 19.43 1.99
CA SER A 156 7.01 20.70 2.69
C SER A 156 6.13 21.82 2.13
N VAL A 157 6.00 21.88 0.80
CA VAL A 157 5.14 22.87 0.14
C VAL A 157 3.66 22.53 0.34
N GLY A 158 3.24 21.29 0.09
CA GLY A 158 1.83 20.87 0.12
C GLY A 158 1.20 20.86 1.50
N PHE A 159 1.96 20.48 2.55
CA PHE A 159 1.45 20.37 3.93
C PHE A 159 1.93 21.50 4.85
N GLY A 160 3.04 22.17 4.52
CA GLY A 160 3.55 23.30 5.30
C GLY A 160 3.10 24.65 4.74
N ILE A 161 3.51 24.94 3.51
CA ILE A 161 3.45 26.31 2.94
C ILE A 161 2.06 26.62 2.34
N ALA A 162 1.58 25.78 1.43
CA ALA A 162 0.32 25.97 0.71
C ALA A 162 -0.90 26.10 1.64
N PRO A 163 -1.03 25.35 2.76
CA PRO A 163 -2.19 25.46 3.63
C PRO A 163 -2.36 26.84 4.28
N ARG A 164 -1.26 27.58 4.52
CA ARG A 164 -1.31 28.96 5.06
C ARG A 164 -1.86 29.95 4.06
N ILE A 165 -1.49 29.79 2.78
CA ILE A 165 -2.04 30.59 1.69
C ILE A 165 -3.53 30.26 1.49
N ASN A 166 -3.90 28.98 1.60
CA ASN A 166 -5.28 28.54 1.42
C ASN A 166 -6.18 28.81 2.63
N ALA A 167 -5.63 29.13 3.80
CA ALA A 167 -6.40 29.40 5.02
C ALA A 167 -7.25 30.67 4.89
N VAL A 168 -6.69 31.73 4.32
CA VAL A 168 -7.41 33.00 4.11
C VAL A 168 -8.60 32.82 3.17
N GLY A 169 -8.49 32.06 2.07
CA GLY A 169 -9.64 31.83 1.18
C GLY A 169 -10.82 31.05 1.79
N ARG A 170 -10.65 30.46 2.98
CA ARG A 170 -11.68 29.66 3.68
C ARG A 170 -12.25 30.34 4.92
N LEU A 171 -11.55 31.34 5.46
CA LEU A 171 -11.89 32.00 6.72
C LEU A 171 -11.98 33.53 6.62
N THR A 172 -11.29 34.16 5.65
CA THR A 172 -11.08 35.63 5.59
C THR A 172 -10.87 36.14 4.14
N ASP A 173 -10.32 37.36 3.95
CA ASP A 173 -10.10 37.98 2.63
C ASP A 173 -8.87 37.39 1.91
N ALA A 174 -9.08 36.77 0.74
CA ALA A 174 -8.05 36.19 -0.12
C ALA A 174 -6.99 37.19 -0.61
N ASN A 175 -7.27 38.51 -0.57
CA ASN A 175 -6.32 39.56 -0.96
C ASN A 175 -5.02 39.54 -0.15
N LEU A 176 -5.05 39.04 1.09
CA LEU A 176 -3.85 38.95 1.94
C LEU A 176 -2.77 38.06 1.32
N ALA A 177 -3.15 36.93 0.72
CA ALA A 177 -2.20 36.04 0.06
C ALA A 177 -1.51 36.72 -1.13
N VAL A 178 -2.27 37.40 -1.98
CA VAL A 178 -1.72 38.15 -3.12
C VAL A 178 -0.76 39.23 -2.63
N LYS A 179 -1.17 39.99 -1.63
CA LYS A 179 -0.37 41.06 -1.04
C LYS A 179 0.97 40.56 -0.48
N LEU A 180 0.96 39.40 0.18
CA LEU A 180 2.20 38.74 0.62
C LEU A 180 3.12 38.42 -0.56
N LEU A 181 2.59 37.81 -1.62
CA LEU A 181 3.39 37.37 -2.76
C LEU A 181 3.98 38.53 -3.58
N THR A 182 3.39 39.73 -3.50
CA THR A 182 3.81 40.91 -4.28
C THR A 182 4.52 42.00 -3.48
N THR A 183 4.47 41.98 -2.15
CA THR A 183 5.06 43.06 -1.33
C THR A 183 6.58 43.14 -1.46
N LYS A 184 7.09 44.37 -1.35
CA LYS A 184 8.52 44.71 -1.26
C LYS A 184 8.90 45.28 0.12
N ASN A 185 7.94 45.36 1.05
CA ASN A 185 8.18 45.79 2.42
C ASN A 185 8.30 44.58 3.37
N LEU A 186 9.47 44.44 4.02
CA LEU A 186 9.74 43.33 4.94
C LEU A 186 8.79 43.30 6.14
N ILE A 187 8.49 44.45 6.74
CA ILE A 187 7.61 44.55 7.91
C ILE A 187 6.19 44.09 7.53
N GLU A 188 5.73 44.51 6.34
CA GLU A 188 4.44 44.09 5.81
C GLU A 188 4.40 42.58 5.53
N ALA A 189 5.45 42.04 4.90
CA ALA A 189 5.58 40.61 4.66
C ALA A 189 5.52 39.80 5.97
N MET A 190 6.27 40.22 7.00
CA MET A 190 6.27 39.59 8.32
C MET A 190 4.88 39.60 8.96
N HIS A 191 4.19 40.73 8.89
CA HIS A 191 2.85 40.88 9.46
C HIS A 191 1.84 39.96 8.75
N ILE A 192 1.79 40.01 7.41
CA ILE A 192 0.85 39.19 6.64
C ILE A 192 1.16 37.70 6.82
N ALA A 193 2.43 37.29 6.78
CA ALA A 193 2.80 35.89 6.97
C ALA A 193 2.41 35.37 8.37
N THR A 194 2.50 36.22 9.40
CA THR A 194 2.04 35.90 10.76
C THR A 194 0.52 35.74 10.80
N GLU A 195 -0.22 36.64 10.15
CA GLU A 195 -1.68 36.53 10.06
C GLU A 195 -2.11 35.22 9.36
N LEU A 196 -1.48 34.87 8.23
CA LEU A 196 -1.74 33.60 7.54
C LEU A 196 -1.48 32.37 8.43
N ASP A 197 -0.44 32.43 9.28
CA ASP A 197 -0.13 31.35 10.22
C ASP A 197 -1.19 31.22 11.32
N ILE A 198 -1.66 32.35 11.87
CA ILE A 198 -2.75 32.39 12.87
C ILE A 198 -4.03 31.81 12.26
N GLN A 199 -4.41 32.25 11.06
CA GLN A 199 -5.60 31.75 10.35
C GLN A 199 -5.50 30.25 10.06
N ASN A 200 -4.32 29.77 9.64
CA ASN A 200 -4.10 28.34 9.43
C ASN A 200 -4.19 27.53 10.73
N LYS A 201 -3.66 28.03 11.84
CA LYS A 201 -3.78 27.39 13.16
C LYS A 201 -5.22 27.32 13.63
N GLN A 202 -5.99 28.41 13.47
CA GLN A 202 -7.42 28.42 13.77
C GLN A 202 -8.19 27.41 12.90
N ARG A 203 -7.89 27.37 11.60
CA ARG A 203 -8.47 26.36 10.69
C ARG A 203 -8.15 24.94 11.13
N GLN A 204 -6.91 24.66 11.53
CA GLN A 204 -6.49 23.34 12.01
C GLN A 204 -7.25 22.94 13.27
N LEU A 205 -7.37 23.86 14.25
CA LEU A 205 -8.15 23.65 15.46
C LEU A 205 -9.62 23.32 15.16
N LEU A 206 -10.26 24.11 14.28
CA LEU A 206 -11.63 23.84 13.85
C LEU A 206 -11.77 22.48 13.16
N CYS A 207 -10.80 22.08 12.33
CA CYS A 207 -10.80 20.76 11.69
C CYS A 207 -10.69 19.63 12.71
N GLU A 208 -9.85 19.80 13.74
CA GLU A 208 -9.67 18.82 14.82
C GLU A 208 -10.96 18.67 15.63
N GLN A 209 -11.55 19.78 16.08
CA GLN A 209 -12.83 19.78 16.81
C GLN A 209 -13.96 19.16 15.99
N THR A 210 -14.11 19.57 14.72
CA THR A 210 -15.13 19.02 13.82
C THR A 210 -14.93 17.53 13.57
N LEU A 211 -13.67 17.06 13.48
CA LEU A 211 -13.36 15.64 13.32
C LEU A 211 -13.70 14.84 14.58
N GLU A 212 -13.35 15.33 15.77
CA GLU A 212 -13.68 14.69 17.05
C GLU A 212 -15.20 14.55 17.21
N GLU A 213 -15.95 15.62 16.96
CA GLU A 213 -17.42 15.60 16.99
C GLU A 213 -18.01 14.65 15.95
N ALA A 214 -17.49 14.67 14.71
CA ALA A 214 -17.95 13.76 13.67
C ALA A 214 -17.68 12.29 14.02
N LEU A 215 -16.53 11.97 14.61
CA LEU A 215 -16.21 10.60 15.05
C LEU A 215 -17.14 10.13 16.18
N LEU A 216 -17.52 11.03 17.10
CA LEU A 216 -18.51 10.74 18.13
C LEU A 216 -19.87 10.40 17.49
N LEU A 217 -20.37 11.26 16.59
CA LEU A 217 -21.63 11.03 15.89
C LEU A 217 -21.62 9.74 15.06
N ILE A 218 -20.50 9.40 14.41
CA ILE A 218 -20.35 8.12 13.70
C ILE A 218 -20.53 6.95 14.68
N SER A 219 -19.94 7.02 15.88
CA SER A 219 -20.08 5.95 16.86
C SER A 219 -21.49 5.78 17.44
N GLU A 220 -22.30 6.85 17.40
CA GLU A 220 -23.65 6.87 17.96
C GLU A 220 -24.76 6.61 16.92
N GLU A 221 -24.59 7.10 15.70
CA GLU A 221 -25.65 7.19 14.68
C GLU A 221 -25.40 6.33 13.43
N VAL A 222 -24.16 5.88 13.19
CA VAL A 222 -23.79 5.15 11.96
C VAL A 222 -23.46 3.70 12.29
N ASP A 223 -24.16 2.77 11.65
CA ASP A 223 -23.83 1.36 11.72
C ASP A 223 -22.80 1.02 10.63
N LEU A 224 -21.51 1.08 10.98
CA LEU A 224 -20.40 0.79 10.06
C LEU A 224 -20.42 -0.64 9.47
N THR A 225 -21.26 -1.54 9.97
CA THR A 225 -21.41 -2.89 9.41
C THR A 225 -22.44 -2.98 8.28
N SER A 226 -23.38 -2.03 8.22
CA SER A 226 -24.49 -2.04 7.26
C SER A 226 -24.58 -0.78 6.41
N ASP A 227 -24.24 0.39 6.96
CA ASP A 227 -24.25 1.65 6.23
C ASP A 227 -23.10 1.72 5.22
N LYS A 228 -23.44 2.06 3.97
CA LYS A 228 -22.48 2.21 2.87
C LYS A 228 -22.04 3.65 2.61
N CYS A 229 -22.52 4.61 3.40
CA CYS A 229 -22.06 6.00 3.38
C CYS A 229 -22.28 6.68 4.73
N ILE A 230 -21.54 7.75 4.97
CA ILE A 230 -21.63 8.58 6.17
C ILE A 230 -22.25 9.91 5.78
N VAL A 231 -23.39 10.28 6.36
CA VAL A 231 -23.97 11.61 6.19
C VAL A 231 -24.31 12.17 7.57
N LEU A 232 -23.68 13.27 7.93
CA LEU A 232 -23.82 13.88 9.26
C LEU A 232 -24.10 15.37 9.13
N ALA A 233 -24.83 15.92 10.09
CA ALA A 233 -25.13 17.35 10.15
C ALA A 233 -24.95 17.87 11.58
N ASN A 234 -24.34 19.04 11.73
CA ASN A 234 -24.19 19.68 13.03
C ASN A 234 -24.20 21.21 12.91
N GLU A 235 -24.71 21.88 13.92
CA GLU A 235 -24.75 23.34 14.04
C GLU A 235 -23.42 23.96 14.47
N ASN A 236 -22.56 23.20 15.15
CA ASN A 236 -21.25 23.67 15.60
C ASN A 236 -20.19 23.66 14.49
N TRP A 237 -20.52 23.14 13.31
CA TRP A 237 -19.55 22.96 12.23
C TRP A 237 -19.41 24.19 11.36
N HIS A 238 -18.16 24.49 10.99
CA HIS A 238 -17.87 25.58 10.06
C HIS A 238 -17.79 25.07 8.62
N HIS A 239 -18.60 25.64 7.71
CA HIS A 239 -18.66 25.22 6.30
C HIS A 239 -17.30 25.29 5.56
N GLY A 240 -16.37 26.14 6.02
CA GLY A 240 -15.01 26.25 5.47
C GLY A 240 -14.10 25.03 5.74
N VAL A 241 -14.43 24.19 6.74
CA VAL A 241 -13.60 23.04 7.16
C VAL A 241 -14.23 21.67 6.91
N ILE A 242 -15.56 21.57 6.82
CA ILE A 242 -16.27 20.28 6.63
C ILE A 242 -15.77 19.45 5.44
N GLY A 243 -15.33 20.09 4.35
CA GLY A 243 -14.77 19.36 3.20
C GLY A 243 -13.40 18.73 3.46
N ILE A 244 -12.60 19.29 4.37
CA ILE A 244 -11.31 18.71 4.79
C ILE A 244 -11.57 17.52 5.71
N VAL A 245 -12.53 17.68 6.64
CA VAL A 245 -12.90 16.63 7.59
C VAL A 245 -13.57 15.45 6.88
N ALA A 246 -14.46 15.70 5.90
CA ALA A 246 -15.06 14.67 5.07
C ALA A 246 -13.99 13.81 4.37
N SER A 247 -12.92 14.42 3.84
CA SER A 247 -11.79 13.67 3.25
C SER A 247 -11.11 12.76 4.28
N ARG A 248 -10.88 13.24 5.51
CA ARG A 248 -10.28 12.43 6.58
C ARG A 248 -11.16 11.26 7.01
N ILE A 249 -12.48 11.45 7.02
CA ILE A 249 -13.45 10.39 7.34
C ILE A 249 -13.46 9.34 6.22
N VAL A 250 -13.46 9.76 4.95
CA VAL A 250 -13.28 8.83 3.81
C VAL A 250 -11.97 8.05 3.95
N ASP A 251 -10.86 8.72 4.26
CA ASP A 251 -9.56 8.04 4.41
C ASP A 251 -9.58 7.00 5.56
N LYS A 252 -10.33 7.27 6.64
CA LYS A 252 -10.41 6.39 7.82
C LYS A 252 -11.36 5.20 7.62
N PHE A 253 -12.55 5.42 7.05
CA PHE A 253 -13.59 4.40 6.96
C PHE A 253 -13.77 3.80 5.56
N GLY A 254 -13.24 4.47 4.53
CA GLY A 254 -13.42 4.05 3.13
C GLY A 254 -14.88 4.07 2.69
N LEU A 255 -15.67 5.04 3.18
CA LEU A 255 -17.07 5.21 2.84
C LEU A 255 -17.30 6.62 2.26
N PRO A 256 -18.11 6.78 1.18
CA PRO A 256 -18.54 8.09 0.72
C PRO A 256 -19.12 8.90 1.89
N THR A 257 -18.64 10.12 2.08
CA THR A 257 -18.96 10.93 3.27
C THR A 257 -19.48 12.31 2.87
N ILE A 258 -20.59 12.74 3.45
CA ILE A 258 -21.11 14.12 3.38
C ILE A 258 -21.22 14.68 4.79
N LEU A 259 -20.59 15.84 5.02
CA LEU A 259 -20.77 16.60 6.26
C LEU A 259 -21.55 17.88 5.96
N ILE A 260 -22.49 18.24 6.83
CA ILE A 260 -23.39 19.38 6.67
C ILE A 260 -23.24 20.32 7.88
N ALA A 261 -22.85 21.57 7.61
CA ALA A 261 -22.81 22.64 8.58
C ALA A 261 -24.15 23.41 8.56
N ILE A 262 -24.83 23.50 9.71
CA ILE A 262 -26.13 24.15 9.84
C ILE A 262 -25.95 25.60 10.32
N ASP A 263 -26.35 26.58 9.51
CA ASP A 263 -26.45 27.98 9.91
C ASP A 263 -27.90 28.32 10.27
N LYS A 264 -28.18 28.36 11.58
CA LYS A 264 -29.51 28.65 12.12
C LYS A 264 -29.94 30.10 11.87
N GLU A 265 -29.01 31.06 11.81
CA GLU A 265 -29.34 32.47 11.62
C GLU A 265 -29.80 32.74 10.19
N GLN A 266 -29.15 32.10 9.21
CA GLN A 266 -29.50 32.22 7.79
C GLN A 266 -30.55 31.20 7.34
N ASN A 267 -30.99 30.32 8.24
CA ASN A 267 -31.87 29.18 7.95
C ASN A 267 -31.42 28.37 6.71
N ILE A 268 -30.12 28.11 6.62
CA ILE A 268 -29.51 27.38 5.51
C ILE A 268 -28.40 26.46 6.04
N ALA A 269 -28.28 25.28 5.47
CA ALA A 269 -27.19 24.36 5.73
C ALA A 269 -26.32 24.22 4.48
N ARG A 270 -25.00 24.16 4.68
CA ARG A 270 -24.01 23.95 3.60
C ARG A 270 -23.32 22.61 3.81
N GLY A 271 -23.31 21.77 2.79
CA GLY A 271 -22.69 20.46 2.84
C GLY A 271 -21.49 20.33 1.90
N SER A 272 -20.53 19.50 2.29
CA SER A 272 -19.42 19.07 1.43
C SER A 272 -19.27 17.56 1.50
N GLY A 273 -19.22 16.94 0.31
CA GLY A 273 -19.08 15.50 0.15
C GLY A 273 -17.75 15.08 -0.48
N ARG A 274 -17.30 13.88 -0.13
CA ARG A 274 -16.13 13.20 -0.67
C ARG A 274 -16.46 11.75 -0.98
N SER A 275 -16.04 11.28 -2.15
CA SER A 275 -16.30 9.91 -2.59
C SER A 275 -15.26 8.94 -2.05
N SER A 276 -15.61 7.65 -1.98
CA SER A 276 -14.69 6.54 -1.69
C SER A 276 -14.44 5.71 -2.96
N GLY A 277 -13.25 5.14 -3.09
CA GLY A 277 -12.90 4.27 -4.21
C GLY A 277 -13.17 4.91 -5.59
N ASN A 278 -13.89 4.18 -6.44
CA ASN A 278 -14.34 4.66 -7.74
C ASN A 278 -15.81 5.10 -7.75
N PHE A 279 -16.44 5.22 -6.59
CA PHE A 279 -17.84 5.64 -6.49
C PHE A 279 -18.04 7.04 -7.06
N ASN A 280 -19.19 7.27 -7.71
CA ASN A 280 -19.53 8.57 -8.27
C ASN A 280 -20.50 9.34 -7.36
N ILE A 281 -19.96 10.14 -6.45
CA ILE A 281 -20.78 10.83 -5.45
C ILE A 281 -21.76 11.85 -6.05
N ILE A 282 -21.44 12.45 -7.20
CA ILE A 282 -22.33 13.45 -7.82
C ILE A 282 -23.57 12.79 -8.44
N GLU A 283 -23.47 11.55 -8.93
CA GLU A 283 -24.64 10.81 -9.44
C GLU A 283 -25.62 10.47 -8.32
N ALA A 284 -25.13 9.96 -7.18
CA ALA A 284 -25.96 9.73 -6.00
C ALA A 284 -26.59 11.03 -5.48
N LEU A 285 -25.83 12.14 -5.51
CA LEU A 285 -26.34 13.45 -5.13
C LEU A 285 -27.48 13.90 -6.06
N ASN A 286 -27.34 13.72 -7.38
CA ASN A 286 -28.37 14.07 -8.35
C ASN A 286 -29.69 13.30 -8.10
N ASN A 287 -29.61 12.04 -7.70
CA ASN A 287 -30.78 11.22 -7.37
C ASN A 287 -31.50 11.69 -6.08
N SER A 288 -30.80 12.44 -5.22
CA SER A 288 -31.34 13.04 -4.00
C SER A 288 -31.64 14.55 -4.11
N SER A 289 -31.52 15.13 -5.31
CA SER A 289 -31.57 16.58 -5.57
C SER A 289 -32.86 17.28 -5.17
N LYS A 290 -33.99 16.55 -5.09
CA LYS A 290 -35.31 17.10 -4.73
C LYS A 290 -35.35 17.78 -3.34
N HIS A 291 -34.42 17.44 -2.46
CA HIS A 291 -34.31 18.01 -1.11
C HIS A 291 -33.36 19.20 -1.03
N LEU A 292 -32.60 19.48 -2.11
CA LEU A 292 -31.50 20.43 -2.14
C LEU A 292 -31.93 21.74 -2.80
N GLU A 293 -31.41 22.86 -2.29
CA GLU A 293 -31.56 24.18 -2.91
C GLU A 293 -30.58 24.35 -4.08
N LYS A 294 -29.34 23.89 -3.89
CA LYS A 294 -28.27 23.89 -4.90
C LYS A 294 -27.35 22.70 -4.65
N HIS A 295 -26.80 22.15 -5.72
CA HIS A 295 -25.75 21.14 -5.64
C HIS A 295 -24.86 21.17 -6.88
N GLY A 296 -23.67 20.60 -6.77
CA GLY A 296 -22.73 20.48 -7.87
C GLY A 296 -21.45 19.79 -7.44
N GLY A 297 -20.60 19.46 -8.41
CA GLY A 297 -19.32 18.82 -8.15
C GLY A 297 -18.89 17.89 -9.28
N HIS A 298 -18.04 16.94 -8.91
CA HIS A 298 -17.48 15.93 -9.79
C HIS A 298 -17.48 14.56 -9.09
N LYS A 299 -17.00 13.54 -9.79
CA LYS A 299 -16.97 12.15 -9.31
C LYS A 299 -16.43 11.98 -7.88
N ALA A 300 -15.37 12.70 -7.52
CA ALA A 300 -14.68 12.56 -6.24
C ALA A 300 -15.18 13.49 -5.12
N ALA A 301 -15.90 14.56 -5.44
CA ALA A 301 -16.29 15.58 -4.46
C ALA A 301 -17.51 16.38 -4.91
N CYS A 302 -18.34 16.76 -3.95
CA CYS A 302 -19.52 17.58 -4.20
C CYS A 302 -19.72 18.65 -3.12
N GLY A 303 -20.53 19.66 -3.46
CA GLY A 303 -21.02 20.67 -2.56
C GLY A 303 -22.54 20.79 -2.70
N LEU A 304 -23.21 21.11 -1.60
CA LEU A 304 -24.67 21.29 -1.56
C LEU A 304 -25.08 22.42 -0.62
N SER A 305 -26.27 22.97 -0.86
CA SER A 305 -27.01 23.77 0.10
C SER A 305 -28.41 23.21 0.27
N ILE A 306 -28.88 23.16 1.52
CA ILE A 306 -30.13 22.52 1.92
C ILE A 306 -30.78 23.34 3.04
N LYS A 307 -32.11 23.32 3.13
CA LYS A 307 -32.80 23.90 4.28
C LYS A 307 -32.74 22.95 5.49
N PRO A 308 -32.56 23.44 6.72
CA PRO A 308 -32.45 22.59 7.90
C PRO A 308 -33.58 21.56 8.04
N GLU A 309 -34.81 21.93 7.69
CA GLU A 309 -35.98 21.05 7.75
C GLU A 309 -35.91 19.84 6.79
N ASN A 310 -35.14 19.92 5.70
CA ASN A 310 -35.05 18.87 4.67
C ASN A 310 -33.89 17.88 4.92
N ILE A 311 -33.05 18.11 5.93
CA ILE A 311 -31.82 17.34 6.15
C ILE A 311 -32.10 15.85 6.33
N ASN A 312 -33.09 15.48 7.14
CA ASN A 312 -33.40 14.08 7.41
C ASN A 312 -33.88 13.35 6.16
N ASP A 313 -34.76 13.98 5.38
CA ASP A 313 -35.26 13.40 4.14
C ASP A 313 -34.13 13.24 3.10
N PHE A 314 -33.23 14.21 3.03
CA PHE A 314 -32.02 14.12 2.21
C PHE A 314 -31.12 12.96 2.63
N ILE A 315 -30.84 12.79 3.93
CA ILE A 315 -30.01 11.69 4.44
C ILE A 315 -30.57 10.34 3.98
N GLN A 316 -31.88 10.13 4.12
CA GLN A 316 -32.52 8.87 3.69
C GLN A 316 -32.46 8.68 2.17
N ALA A 317 -32.77 9.72 1.41
CA ALA A 317 -32.72 9.66 -0.05
C ALA A 317 -31.30 9.39 -0.58
N PHE A 318 -30.28 10.03 0.02
CA PHE A 318 -28.89 9.86 -0.36
C PHE A 318 -28.37 8.47 0.03
N LYS A 319 -28.67 7.98 1.25
CA LYS A 319 -28.34 6.61 1.67
C LYS A 319 -28.90 5.58 0.70
N GLY A 320 -30.17 5.72 0.30
CA GLY A 320 -30.79 4.84 -0.70
C GLY A 320 -30.10 4.90 -2.06
N ALA A 321 -29.77 6.10 -2.55
CA ALA A 321 -29.07 6.26 -3.82
C ALA A 321 -27.66 5.64 -3.81
N VAL A 322 -26.95 5.73 -2.68
CA VAL A 322 -25.65 5.06 -2.52
C VAL A 322 -25.82 3.55 -2.52
N GLU A 323 -26.77 3.02 -1.74
CA GLU A 323 -27.02 1.59 -1.62
C GLU A 323 -27.29 0.91 -2.97
N GLU A 324 -28.01 1.60 -3.87
CA GLU A 324 -28.33 1.12 -5.21
C GLU A 324 -27.15 1.12 -6.20
N SER A 325 -26.12 1.94 -5.96
CA SER A 325 -25.07 2.24 -6.95
C SER A 325 -23.65 1.94 -6.52
N ILE A 326 -23.38 1.79 -5.21
CA ILE A 326 -22.04 1.51 -4.70
C ILE A 326 -21.69 0.02 -4.85
N GLU A 327 -20.45 -0.25 -5.29
CA GLU A 327 -19.91 -1.60 -5.37
C GLU A 327 -19.07 -1.94 -4.14
N ASP A 328 -18.96 -3.23 -3.79
CA ASP A 328 -18.11 -3.68 -2.68
C ASP A 328 -16.64 -3.27 -2.85
N SER A 329 -16.18 -3.08 -4.08
CA SER A 329 -14.82 -2.58 -4.38
C SER A 329 -14.62 -1.10 -4.06
N ASP A 330 -15.69 -0.32 -3.89
CA ASP A 330 -15.63 1.09 -3.49
C ASP A 330 -15.62 1.27 -1.96
N ILE A 331 -15.89 0.19 -1.22
CA ILE A 331 -16.04 0.17 0.23
C ILE A 331 -14.75 -0.30 0.89
N GLY A 332 -14.35 0.46 1.90
CA GLY A 332 -13.21 0.19 2.77
C GLY A 332 -11.94 0.91 2.32
N PRO A 333 -11.04 1.21 3.27
CA PRO A 333 -9.77 1.84 2.95
C PRO A 333 -8.93 0.93 2.06
N THR A 334 -8.36 1.49 0.99
CA THR A 334 -7.54 0.75 0.03
C THR A 334 -6.12 1.29 -0.02
N LEU A 335 -5.14 0.38 -0.07
CA LEU A 335 -3.73 0.71 -0.24
C LEU A 335 -3.20 0.11 -1.53
N LYS A 336 -2.83 0.97 -2.49
CA LYS A 336 -2.25 0.52 -3.77
C LYS A 336 -0.76 0.25 -3.62
N ILE A 337 -0.40 -1.03 -3.58
CA ILE A 337 0.99 -1.53 -3.54
C ILE A 337 1.60 -1.50 -4.95
N ASP A 338 2.84 -1.00 -5.06
CA ASP A 338 3.55 -0.93 -6.33
C ASP A 338 4.35 -2.21 -6.60
N PHE A 339 5.08 -2.74 -5.60
CA PHE A 339 5.87 -3.97 -5.73
C PHE A 339 6.00 -4.74 -4.41
N GLU A 340 6.04 -6.07 -4.50
CA GLU A 340 6.60 -6.88 -3.41
C GLU A 340 8.12 -6.78 -3.44
N LEU A 341 8.72 -6.38 -2.31
CA LEU A 341 10.15 -6.14 -2.20
C LEU A 341 10.72 -6.99 -1.05
N SER A 342 11.77 -7.75 -1.35
CA SER A 342 12.58 -8.38 -0.33
C SER A 342 13.39 -7.32 0.42
N THR A 343 13.35 -7.32 1.74
CA THR A 343 14.12 -6.37 2.57
C THR A 343 15.64 -6.47 2.32
N ALA A 344 16.16 -7.56 1.76
CA ALA A 344 17.55 -7.75 1.38
C ALA A 344 17.99 -6.87 0.21
N LEU A 345 17.05 -6.35 -0.57
CA LEU A 345 17.32 -5.41 -1.67
C LEU A 345 17.27 -3.95 -1.21
N LEU A 346 16.87 -3.68 0.04
CA LEU A 346 16.86 -2.33 0.58
C LEU A 346 18.31 -1.89 0.84
N SER A 347 18.80 -1.03 -0.04
CA SER A 347 20.15 -0.47 0.03
C SER A 347 20.12 1.04 -0.27
N PHE A 348 21.16 1.76 0.12
CA PHE A 348 21.31 3.17 -0.23
C PHE A 348 21.34 3.39 -1.76
N GLU A 349 21.83 2.42 -2.53
CA GLU A 349 21.79 2.45 -3.98
C GLU A 349 20.35 2.41 -4.51
N LEU A 350 19.52 1.49 -3.99
CA LEU A 350 18.10 1.45 -4.33
C LEU A 350 17.40 2.76 -3.93
N MET A 351 17.72 3.30 -2.76
CA MET A 351 17.17 4.59 -2.32
C MET A 351 17.56 5.74 -3.27
N ASN A 352 18.79 5.75 -3.77
CA ASN A 352 19.22 6.74 -4.77
C ASN A 352 18.46 6.59 -6.09
N LEU A 353 18.18 5.36 -6.53
CA LEU A 353 17.36 5.11 -7.71
C LEU A 353 15.91 5.57 -7.51
N ILE A 354 15.30 5.26 -6.35
CA ILE A 354 13.96 5.74 -6.00
C ILE A 354 13.93 7.27 -5.98
N ASN A 355 14.95 7.92 -5.41
CA ASN A 355 15.00 9.38 -5.35
C ASN A 355 15.09 10.06 -6.74
N LYS A 356 15.56 9.37 -7.79
CA LYS A 356 15.47 9.88 -9.17
C LYS A 356 14.03 10.00 -9.67
N LEU A 357 13.08 9.30 -9.04
CA LEU A 357 11.65 9.39 -9.32
C LEU A 357 11.00 10.64 -8.70
N SER A 358 11.73 11.40 -7.87
CA SER A 358 11.25 12.67 -7.34
C SER A 358 11.14 13.74 -8.45
N PRO A 359 10.37 14.83 -8.25
CA PRO A 359 9.52 15.13 -7.08
C PRO A 359 8.29 14.22 -6.98
N PHE A 360 8.00 13.73 -5.77
CA PHE A 360 6.82 12.90 -5.51
C PHE A 360 5.59 13.76 -5.20
N GLY A 361 4.39 13.31 -5.54
CA GLY A 361 3.14 14.04 -5.27
C GLY A 361 1.94 13.39 -5.92
N PHE A 362 0.87 14.14 -6.14
CA PHE A 362 -0.29 13.65 -6.90
C PHE A 362 0.16 13.18 -8.29
N GLY A 363 -0.36 12.05 -8.78
CA GLY A 363 0.08 11.44 -10.06
C GLY A 363 1.45 10.74 -10.05
N ASN A 364 2.36 11.08 -9.13
CA ASN A 364 3.68 10.46 -8.98
C ASN A 364 4.02 10.25 -7.50
N ARG A 365 3.26 9.39 -6.82
CA ARG A 365 3.43 9.14 -5.38
C ARG A 365 4.78 8.48 -5.07
N THR A 366 5.22 8.56 -3.83
CA THR A 366 6.31 7.72 -3.34
C THR A 366 5.92 6.25 -3.51
N PRO A 367 6.81 5.39 -4.04
CA PRO A 367 6.52 3.97 -4.17
C PRO A 367 6.17 3.33 -2.82
N VAL A 368 5.12 2.51 -2.82
CA VAL A 368 4.72 1.69 -1.68
C VAL A 368 5.10 0.26 -2.00
N PHE A 369 6.04 -0.28 -1.23
CA PHE A 369 6.44 -1.67 -1.31
C PHE A 369 5.72 -2.48 -0.25
N VAL A 370 5.66 -3.79 -0.45
CA VAL A 370 5.23 -4.74 0.57
C VAL A 370 6.31 -5.78 0.82
N SER A 371 6.58 -6.07 2.09
CA SER A 371 7.41 -7.21 2.49
C SER A 371 6.59 -8.15 3.35
N ASN A 372 6.69 -9.45 3.09
CA ASN A 372 6.01 -10.50 3.82
C ASN A 372 6.90 -11.07 4.93
N LYS A 373 6.27 -11.58 6.00
CA LYS A 373 6.95 -12.37 7.06
C LYS A 373 8.16 -11.64 7.67
N LEU A 374 8.02 -10.36 7.98
CA LEU A 374 8.98 -9.65 8.82
C LEU A 374 8.69 -9.97 10.28
N GLU A 375 9.71 -10.22 11.08
CA GLU A 375 9.57 -10.49 12.51
C GLU A 375 9.73 -9.20 13.30
N VAL A 376 8.78 -8.93 14.20
CA VAL A 376 8.84 -7.81 15.12
C VAL A 376 9.89 -8.12 16.20
N VAL A 377 11.00 -7.39 16.19
CA VAL A 377 12.09 -7.55 17.18
C VAL A 377 11.87 -6.68 18.40
N SER A 378 11.32 -5.48 18.19
CA SER A 378 11.08 -4.51 19.25
C SER A 378 10.00 -3.52 18.82
N THR A 379 9.22 -3.07 19.78
CA THR A 379 8.13 -2.11 19.61
C THR A 379 8.27 -1.02 20.66
N ARG A 380 8.10 0.24 20.26
CA ARG A 380 8.12 1.37 21.18
C ARG A 380 7.22 2.49 20.69
N THR A 381 6.35 3.00 21.55
CA THR A 381 5.61 4.22 21.27
C THR A 381 6.49 5.46 21.46
N ILE A 382 6.31 6.45 20.58
CA ILE A 382 7.05 7.71 20.55
C ILE A 382 6.09 8.88 20.29
N GLY A 383 6.58 10.10 20.48
CA GLY A 383 5.79 11.33 20.33
C GLY A 383 5.34 11.89 21.68
N LYS A 384 4.83 13.13 21.68
CA LYS A 384 4.46 13.86 22.91
C LYS A 384 3.36 13.14 23.70
N ASN A 385 2.46 12.44 23.00
CA ASN A 385 1.33 11.71 23.55
C ASN A 385 1.41 10.21 23.21
N ASN A 386 2.61 9.67 22.96
CA ASN A 386 2.82 8.27 22.53
C ASN A 386 2.05 7.86 21.27
N GLN A 387 1.70 8.82 20.41
CA GLN A 387 0.78 8.60 19.28
C GLN A 387 1.40 7.94 18.04
N HIS A 388 2.68 7.58 18.07
CA HIS A 388 3.39 6.97 16.93
C HIS A 388 4.07 5.69 17.38
N LEU A 389 4.11 4.67 16.53
CA LEU A 389 4.75 3.39 16.83
C LEU A 389 6.06 3.26 16.05
N LYS A 390 7.15 3.09 16.79
CA LYS A 390 8.45 2.73 16.27
C LYS A 390 8.65 1.22 16.39
N LEU A 391 8.93 0.57 15.27
CA LEU A 391 9.15 -0.86 15.14
C LEU A 391 10.58 -1.13 14.71
N TYR A 392 11.16 -2.22 15.21
CA TYR A 392 12.35 -2.82 14.64
C TYR A 392 11.95 -4.16 14.03
N LEU A 393 12.07 -4.25 12.72
CA LEU A 393 11.61 -5.38 11.93
C LEU A 393 12.81 -6.11 11.37
N LYS A 394 12.85 -7.42 11.58
CA LYS A 394 13.89 -8.27 11.02
C LYS A 394 13.31 -9.07 9.88
N GLY A 395 13.99 -9.06 8.73
CA GLY A 395 13.64 -9.98 7.66
C GLY A 395 13.78 -11.44 8.13
N THR A 396 12.98 -12.33 7.56
CA THR A 396 13.24 -13.77 7.68
C THR A 396 14.34 -14.16 6.70
N ARG A 397 14.88 -15.39 6.80
CA ARG A 397 15.98 -15.85 5.91
C ARG A 397 15.73 -15.59 4.42
N ASP A 398 14.47 -15.59 3.98
CA ASP A 398 14.06 -15.41 2.59
C ASP A 398 13.88 -13.92 2.20
N THR A 399 13.76 -13.02 3.17
CA THR A 399 13.54 -11.58 2.94
C THR A 399 14.71 -10.71 3.35
N GLY A 400 15.68 -11.19 4.14
CA GLY A 400 16.88 -10.44 4.59
C GLY A 400 17.18 -10.69 6.07
N GLN A 401 18.41 -10.48 6.53
CA GLN A 401 18.74 -10.69 7.97
C GLN A 401 18.95 -9.40 8.77
N GLU A 402 18.95 -8.26 8.09
CA GLU A 402 19.14 -6.96 8.72
C GLU A 402 17.90 -6.54 9.51
N ILE A 403 18.13 -5.82 10.60
CA ILE A 403 17.09 -5.19 11.40
C ILE A 403 16.85 -3.79 10.81
N LEU A 404 15.64 -3.57 10.34
CA LEU A 404 15.20 -2.30 9.78
C LEU A 404 14.35 -1.55 10.78
N GLU A 405 14.57 -0.25 10.83
CA GLU A 405 13.72 0.65 11.59
C GLU A 405 12.47 0.97 10.78
N ALA A 406 11.30 0.86 11.40
CA ALA A 406 10.01 1.14 10.79
C ALA A 406 9.21 2.10 11.68
N LEU A 407 8.47 3.00 11.06
CA LEU A 407 7.72 4.06 11.74
C LEU A 407 6.26 4.07 11.25
N VAL A 408 5.34 3.89 12.18
CA VAL A 408 3.89 4.02 11.99
C VAL A 408 3.44 5.33 12.62
N TRP A 409 2.85 6.20 11.81
CA TRP A 409 2.28 7.48 12.27
C TRP A 409 0.84 7.27 12.73
N ASN A 410 0.41 8.04 13.74
CA ASN A 410 -0.94 8.01 14.33
C ASN A 410 -1.44 6.58 14.65
N TYR A 411 -0.64 5.84 15.41
CA TYR A 411 -0.97 4.48 15.80
C TYR A 411 -2.02 4.51 16.92
N GLU A 412 -3.26 4.11 16.61
CA GLU A 412 -4.40 4.15 17.54
C GLU A 412 -4.60 2.81 18.30
N GLU A 413 -3.92 1.73 17.91
CA GLU A 413 -4.17 0.36 18.41
C GLU A 413 -3.09 -0.17 19.37
N GLU A 414 -3.03 0.35 20.59
CA GLU A 414 -2.05 -0.12 21.58
C GLU A 414 -2.15 -1.65 21.82
N GLY A 415 -1.03 -2.38 21.68
CA GLY A 415 -0.96 -3.82 21.96
C GLY A 415 -1.28 -4.77 20.80
N LEU A 416 -1.40 -4.28 19.56
CA LEU A 416 -1.66 -5.17 18.41
C LEU A 416 -0.44 -5.97 17.93
N LEU A 417 0.77 -5.48 18.14
CA LEU A 417 2.01 -6.13 17.70
C LEU A 417 2.90 -6.45 18.89
N GLU A 418 3.31 -7.71 19.01
CA GLU A 418 4.21 -8.22 20.05
C GLU A 418 5.57 -8.62 19.48
N ILE A 419 6.59 -8.66 20.33
CA ILE A 419 7.90 -9.17 19.96
C ILE A 419 7.77 -10.64 19.54
N GLY A 420 8.30 -10.98 18.37
CA GLY A 420 8.20 -12.30 17.75
C GLY A 420 7.06 -12.45 16.75
N ASP A 421 6.13 -11.48 16.69
CA ASP A 421 5.05 -11.50 15.70
C ASP A 421 5.62 -11.42 14.29
N LYS A 422 4.99 -12.18 13.38
CA LYS A 422 5.27 -12.09 11.95
C LYS A 422 4.26 -11.17 11.31
N VAL A 423 4.76 -10.17 10.61
CA VAL A 423 3.96 -9.15 9.94
C VAL A 423 4.26 -9.08 8.45
N LYS A 424 3.22 -8.73 7.69
CA LYS A 424 3.30 -8.23 6.34
C LYS A 424 3.21 -6.71 6.45
N VAL A 425 4.16 -6.01 5.87
CA VAL A 425 4.29 -4.56 6.07
C VAL A 425 4.28 -3.88 4.71
N ALA A 426 3.34 -2.96 4.52
CA ALA A 426 3.34 -2.04 3.40
C ALA A 426 4.01 -0.73 3.81
N TYR A 427 5.01 -0.28 3.06
CA TYR A 427 5.84 0.86 3.45
C TYR A 427 6.43 1.62 2.27
N SER A 428 6.80 2.87 2.52
CA SER A 428 7.70 3.65 1.66
C SER A 428 9.05 3.83 2.36
N PRO A 429 10.17 3.36 1.80
CA PRO A 429 11.47 3.51 2.44
C PRO A 429 11.95 4.96 2.33
N LYS A 430 12.68 5.43 3.34
CA LYS A 430 13.26 6.77 3.40
C LYS A 430 14.65 6.69 4.02
N ILE A 431 15.57 7.52 3.56
CA ILE A 431 16.86 7.70 4.25
C ILE A 431 16.62 8.61 5.45
N ASN A 432 16.89 8.11 6.64
CA ASN A 432 16.93 8.89 7.87
C ASN A 432 18.38 9.19 8.23
N ASN A 433 18.68 10.45 8.56
CA ASN A 433 20.02 10.87 8.98
C ASN A 433 19.93 11.29 10.45
N PHE A 434 20.55 10.53 11.34
CA PHE A 434 20.54 10.83 12.77
C PHE A 434 21.97 10.80 13.32
N ASN A 435 22.39 11.89 13.99
CA ASN A 435 23.72 12.03 14.59
C ASN A 435 24.91 11.73 13.64
N GLY A 436 24.75 11.98 12.34
CA GLY A 436 25.79 11.70 11.33
C GLY A 436 25.79 10.28 10.76
N GLU A 437 24.93 9.39 11.27
CA GLU A 437 24.68 8.08 10.69
C GLU A 437 23.41 8.10 9.84
N SER A 438 23.50 7.58 8.61
CA SER A 438 22.36 7.38 7.74
C SER A 438 21.84 5.96 7.91
N CYS A 439 20.53 5.77 8.03
CA CYS A 439 19.88 4.47 7.98
C CYS A 439 18.67 4.50 7.04
N ILE A 440 18.24 3.31 6.57
CA ILE A 440 17.00 3.18 5.83
C ILE A 440 15.89 2.94 6.84
N GLN A 441 14.91 3.85 6.87
CA GLN A 441 13.74 3.79 7.72
C GLN A 441 12.49 3.53 6.87
N LEU A 442 11.67 2.57 7.26
CA LEU A 442 10.43 2.22 6.58
C LEU A 442 9.30 3.12 7.11
N GLN A 443 8.75 4.01 6.28
CA GLN A 443 7.51 4.72 6.62
C GLN A 443 6.35 3.76 6.38
N VAL A 444 5.86 3.15 7.45
CA VAL A 444 4.78 2.16 7.38
C VAL A 444 3.49 2.86 6.99
N LYS A 445 2.83 2.28 5.98
CA LYS A 445 1.49 2.67 5.52
C LYS A 445 0.43 1.76 6.10
N ASP A 446 0.76 0.48 6.22
CA ASP A 446 -0.09 -0.52 6.81
C ASP A 446 0.73 -1.73 7.29
N VAL A 447 0.22 -2.41 8.32
CA VAL A 447 0.86 -3.58 8.93
C VAL A 447 -0.19 -4.62 9.27
N MET A 448 -0.04 -5.80 8.66
CA MET A 448 -0.92 -6.93 8.86
C MET A 448 -0.16 -8.05 9.56
N LEU A 449 -0.72 -8.60 10.64
CA LEU A 449 -0.20 -9.82 11.25
C LEU A 449 -0.42 -11.01 10.31
N VAL A 450 0.64 -11.76 10.06
CA VAL A 450 0.60 -13.00 9.27
C VAL A 450 0.07 -14.16 10.12
N ASP A 451 0.08 -14.04 11.46
CA ASP A 451 -0.15 -15.15 12.39
C ASP A 451 -0.90 -14.79 13.69
N ARG A 452 -1.78 -13.77 13.75
CA ARG A 452 -2.66 -13.61 14.92
C ARG A 452 -3.94 -14.44 14.78
N LYS A 453 -4.15 -15.34 15.74
CA LYS A 453 -5.48 -15.85 16.12
C LYS A 453 -6.45 -14.67 16.13
N GLN A 454 -7.53 -14.73 15.36
CA GLN A 454 -8.66 -13.83 15.57
C GLN A 454 -9.22 -14.10 16.98
N LEU A 455 -8.84 -13.24 17.91
CA LEU A 455 -9.56 -12.99 19.16
C LEU A 455 -10.34 -11.70 18.97
N THR A 456 -11.42 -11.78 18.19
CA THR A 456 -12.61 -10.97 18.41
C THR A 456 -13.82 -11.83 18.10
N THR A 457 -14.59 -12.06 19.16
CA THR A 457 -16.04 -12.26 19.17
C THR A 457 -16.73 -12.21 17.82
N ASP A 458 -17.04 -13.39 17.28
CA ASP A 458 -18.35 -13.62 16.72
C ASP A 458 -18.85 -15.02 17.10
N LYS A 459 -19.78 -15.05 18.06
CA LYS A 459 -20.62 -16.21 18.30
C LYS A 459 -21.56 -16.34 17.10
N ARG A 460 -21.19 -17.14 16.10
CA ARG A 460 -22.09 -18.05 15.35
C ARG A 460 -21.35 -18.83 14.25
N GLN A 461 -21.17 -20.12 14.54
CA GLN A 461 -21.24 -21.27 13.63
C GLN A 461 -20.32 -21.32 12.39
N PHE A 462 -19.15 -21.95 12.55
CA PHE A 462 -18.68 -22.95 11.58
C PHE A 462 -18.41 -24.26 12.32
N THR A 463 -19.30 -25.22 12.11
CA THR A 463 -19.24 -26.58 12.67
C THR A 463 -18.33 -27.46 11.82
N ASN A 464 -17.18 -27.85 12.37
CA ASN A 464 -16.59 -29.20 12.38
C ASN A 464 -15.11 -29.08 12.81
N GLU A 465 -14.87 -29.08 14.13
CA GLU A 465 -13.50 -29.19 14.66
C GLU A 465 -12.96 -30.59 14.33
N VAL A 466 -11.82 -30.64 13.64
CA VAL A 466 -11.10 -31.91 13.39
C VAL A 466 -10.42 -32.33 14.68
N GLU A 467 -10.79 -33.49 15.22
CA GLU A 467 -10.20 -34.05 16.45
C GLU A 467 -8.89 -34.76 16.13
N ILE A 468 -7.82 -34.51 16.89
CA ILE A 468 -6.53 -35.19 16.71
C ILE A 468 -6.26 -36.09 17.92
N LEU A 469 -6.06 -37.38 17.67
CA LEU A 469 -5.73 -38.38 18.68
C LEU A 469 -4.27 -38.83 18.57
N ASP A 470 -3.59 -38.89 19.71
CA ASP A 470 -2.19 -39.27 19.82
C ASP A 470 -2.00 -40.76 20.09
N TYR A 471 -1.44 -41.47 19.12
CA TYR A 471 -1.04 -42.88 19.25
C TYR A 471 0.42 -43.07 18.84
N ARG A 472 1.26 -42.02 18.94
CA ARG A 472 2.68 -42.10 18.59
C ARG A 472 3.35 -43.16 19.45
N GLY A 473 4.08 -44.08 18.82
CA GLY A 473 4.69 -45.23 19.49
C GLY A 473 3.72 -46.37 19.88
N LYS A 474 2.42 -46.25 19.59
CA LYS A 474 1.37 -47.24 19.91
C LYS A 474 0.62 -47.70 18.66
N VAL A 475 1.38 -48.03 17.60
CA VAL A 475 0.84 -48.31 16.27
C VAL A 475 -0.13 -49.51 16.27
N GLU A 476 0.22 -50.60 16.94
CA GLU A 476 -0.61 -51.82 17.01
C GLU A 476 -1.93 -51.56 17.77
N GLU A 477 -1.87 -50.80 18.86
CA GLU A 477 -3.05 -50.38 19.64
C GLU A 477 -4.01 -49.56 18.75
N CYS A 478 -3.48 -48.57 18.03
CA CYS A 478 -4.27 -47.74 17.11
C CYS A 478 -4.94 -48.56 16.00
N ILE A 479 -4.19 -49.47 15.36
CA ILE A 479 -4.73 -50.32 14.28
C ILE A 479 -5.82 -51.25 14.82
N SER A 480 -5.64 -51.82 16.03
CA SER A 480 -6.61 -52.73 16.64
C SER A 480 -7.97 -52.06 16.96
N LEU A 481 -7.95 -50.76 17.27
CA LEU A 481 -9.13 -49.96 17.61
C LEU A 481 -9.93 -49.50 16.37
N LEU A 482 -9.33 -49.54 15.18
CA LEU A 482 -9.88 -48.98 13.95
C LEU A 482 -10.37 -50.07 12.99
N THR A 483 -11.45 -50.76 13.37
CA THR A 483 -12.07 -51.86 12.62
C THR A 483 -13.31 -51.47 11.79
N SER A 484 -13.38 -50.24 11.27
CA SER A 484 -14.58 -49.73 10.55
C SER A 484 -14.34 -49.29 9.09
N LYS A 485 -15.41 -49.28 8.27
CA LYS A 485 -15.41 -49.08 6.79
C LYS A 485 -15.07 -47.66 6.27
N HIS A 486 -14.56 -46.75 7.09
CA HIS A 486 -14.31 -45.34 6.68
C HIS A 486 -12.99 -44.76 7.23
N VAL A 487 -11.93 -45.58 7.24
CA VAL A 487 -10.59 -45.19 7.71
C VAL A 487 -9.59 -45.13 6.55
N VAL A 488 -8.85 -44.03 6.47
CA VAL A 488 -7.76 -43.83 5.52
C VAL A 488 -6.44 -43.99 6.25
N PHE A 489 -5.67 -45.03 5.94
CA PHE A 489 -4.33 -45.22 6.49
C PHE A 489 -3.29 -44.62 5.54
N PHE A 490 -2.55 -43.61 5.98
CA PHE A 490 -1.47 -42.99 5.25
C PHE A 490 -0.12 -43.62 5.61
N ALA A 491 0.53 -44.18 4.59
CA ALA A 491 1.95 -44.52 4.55
C ALA A 491 2.34 -44.71 3.09
N GLU A 492 3.47 -44.15 2.67
CA GLU A 492 3.77 -44.01 1.24
C GLU A 492 5.14 -44.52 0.81
N THR A 493 6.11 -44.54 1.73
CA THR A 493 7.45 -45.06 1.44
C THR A 493 7.47 -46.60 1.53
N LYS A 494 8.67 -47.21 1.46
CA LYS A 494 8.85 -48.66 1.65
C LYS A 494 8.38 -49.15 3.03
N GLN A 495 8.15 -48.27 4.00
CA GLN A 495 7.60 -48.64 5.31
C GLN A 495 6.23 -49.32 5.18
N LYS A 496 5.43 -48.95 4.16
CA LYS A 496 4.11 -49.57 3.94
C LYS A 496 4.18 -51.06 3.63
N ASP A 497 5.29 -51.54 3.06
CA ASP A 497 5.46 -52.94 2.68
C ASP A 497 5.57 -53.86 3.91
N PHE A 498 5.80 -53.27 5.09
CA PHE A 498 5.90 -53.96 6.38
C PHE A 498 4.62 -53.84 7.24
N LEU A 499 3.59 -53.14 6.76
CA LEU A 499 2.33 -52.96 7.49
C LEU A 499 1.32 -54.05 7.09
N PRO A 500 0.56 -54.63 8.04
CA PRO A 500 -0.38 -55.72 7.78
C PRO A 500 -1.71 -55.25 7.14
N LEU A 501 -1.74 -54.06 6.52
CA LEU A 501 -2.95 -53.40 6.05
C LEU A 501 -2.70 -52.56 4.80
N LYS A 502 -3.77 -52.25 4.06
CA LYS A 502 -3.68 -51.43 2.85
C LYS A 502 -3.56 -49.95 3.20
N THR A 503 -2.51 -49.30 2.70
CA THR A 503 -2.28 -47.86 2.90
C THR A 503 -2.50 -47.06 1.61
N SER A 504 -2.65 -45.74 1.77
CA SER A 504 -2.78 -44.75 0.71
C SER A 504 -1.57 -43.83 0.71
N SER A 505 -1.09 -43.49 -0.49
CA SER A 505 -0.07 -42.45 -0.69
C SER A 505 -0.69 -41.06 -0.71
N ARG A 506 0.13 -39.99 -0.60
CA ARG A 506 -0.35 -38.60 -0.69
C ARG A 506 -1.15 -38.30 -1.97
N THR A 507 -0.87 -39.03 -3.05
CA THR A 507 -1.51 -38.92 -4.36
C THR A 507 -2.80 -39.74 -4.51
N LYS A 508 -3.09 -40.66 -3.57
CA LYS A 508 -4.22 -41.60 -3.64
C LYS A 508 -5.05 -41.59 -2.36
N ILE A 509 -5.08 -40.45 -1.67
CA ILE A 509 -5.93 -40.23 -0.51
C ILE A 509 -7.38 -40.13 -0.99
N ASN A 510 -8.24 -41.02 -0.47
CA ASN A 510 -9.68 -40.95 -0.65
C ASN A 510 -10.31 -40.22 0.56
N GLU A 511 -11.54 -39.74 0.40
CA GLU A 511 -12.31 -39.20 1.51
C GLU A 511 -12.63 -40.28 2.54
N GLY A 512 -12.51 -39.95 3.83
CA GLY A 512 -12.84 -40.85 4.93
C GLY A 512 -13.01 -40.09 6.23
N LYS A 513 -13.90 -40.59 7.10
CA LYS A 513 -14.19 -39.93 8.39
C LYS A 513 -12.98 -39.90 9.32
N LYS A 514 -12.08 -40.89 9.21
CA LYS A 514 -10.87 -41.02 10.03
C LYS A 514 -9.63 -41.12 9.14
N LEU A 515 -8.60 -40.35 9.46
CA LEU A 515 -7.29 -40.40 8.79
C LEU A 515 -6.22 -40.82 9.79
N VAL A 516 -5.45 -41.85 9.47
CA VAL A 516 -4.40 -42.41 10.34
C VAL A 516 -3.05 -42.23 9.68
N PHE A 517 -2.17 -41.45 10.29
CA PHE A 517 -0.78 -41.32 9.88
C PHE A 517 0.03 -42.46 10.51
N LEU A 518 0.32 -43.50 9.73
CA LEU A 518 1.22 -44.59 10.13
C LEU A 518 2.69 -44.27 9.81
N GLU A 519 2.91 -43.24 8.99
CA GLU A 519 4.19 -42.66 8.65
C GLU A 519 4.11 -41.13 8.76
N SER A 520 5.21 -40.49 9.18
CA SER A 520 5.28 -39.01 9.18
C SER A 520 5.35 -38.50 7.74
N PRO A 521 4.53 -37.52 7.35
CA PRO A 521 4.73 -36.79 6.11
C PRO A 521 6.06 -36.01 6.14
N PRO A 522 6.63 -35.67 4.97
CA PRO A 522 7.96 -35.06 4.91
C PRO A 522 7.97 -33.59 5.36
N ASP A 523 6.86 -32.87 5.18
CA ASP A 523 6.74 -31.46 5.51
C ASP A 523 5.30 -31.09 5.91
N GLU A 524 5.16 -29.89 6.45
CA GLU A 524 3.89 -29.33 6.91
C GLU A 524 2.87 -29.21 5.77
N ASN A 525 3.30 -28.79 4.58
CA ASN A 525 2.42 -28.63 3.42
C ASN A 525 1.78 -29.96 3.00
N THR A 526 2.58 -31.03 2.98
CA THR A 526 2.14 -32.39 2.65
C THR A 526 1.21 -32.93 3.71
N PHE A 527 1.51 -32.69 5.00
CA PHE A 527 0.63 -33.04 6.11
C PHE A 527 -0.76 -32.40 5.96
N ILE A 528 -0.80 -31.11 5.67
CA ILE A 528 -2.05 -30.37 5.45
C ILE A 528 -2.77 -30.84 4.18
N GLU A 529 -2.04 -31.06 3.08
CA GLU A 529 -2.60 -31.51 1.81
C GLU A 529 -3.28 -32.88 1.96
N ILE A 530 -2.65 -33.83 2.64
CA ILE A 530 -3.22 -35.15 2.93
C ILE A 530 -4.48 -35.00 3.79
N THR A 531 -4.39 -34.17 4.85
CA THR A 531 -5.52 -33.91 5.76
C THR A 531 -6.72 -33.33 5.03
N LYS A 532 -6.49 -32.34 4.14
CA LYS A 532 -7.52 -31.73 3.30
C LYS A 532 -8.14 -32.73 2.34
N ARG A 533 -7.33 -33.51 1.62
CA ARG A 533 -7.81 -34.51 0.66
C ARG A 533 -8.63 -35.62 1.33
N ALA A 534 -8.29 -35.99 2.57
CA ALA A 534 -9.03 -37.00 3.31
C ALA A 534 -10.38 -36.48 3.82
N ASN A 535 -10.51 -35.15 4.01
CA ASN A 535 -11.68 -34.51 4.62
C ASN A 535 -12.11 -35.19 5.94
N ALA A 536 -11.13 -35.59 6.75
CA ALA A 536 -11.37 -36.39 7.95
C ALA A 536 -11.83 -35.54 9.13
N GLN A 537 -12.74 -36.09 9.92
CA GLN A 537 -13.22 -35.51 11.17
C GLN A 537 -12.30 -35.88 12.35
N GLU A 538 -11.62 -37.02 12.25
CA GLU A 538 -10.65 -37.49 13.24
C GLU A 538 -9.31 -37.81 12.58
N ILE A 539 -8.21 -37.35 13.16
CA ILE A 539 -6.84 -37.63 12.73
C ILE A 539 -6.11 -38.40 13.83
N TYR A 540 -5.54 -39.55 13.49
CA TYR A 540 -4.76 -40.39 14.39
C TYR A 540 -3.29 -40.30 14.00
N LEU A 541 -2.43 -39.87 14.93
CA LEU A 541 -0.98 -39.88 14.75
C LEU A 541 -0.44 -41.19 15.31
N ALA A 542 -0.16 -42.18 14.46
CA ALA A 542 0.15 -43.55 14.84
C ALA A 542 1.42 -44.06 14.13
N PHE A 543 2.46 -43.24 14.07
CA PHE A 543 3.78 -43.62 13.59
C PHE A 543 4.73 -43.89 14.77
N SER A 544 5.77 -44.68 14.51
CA SER A 544 6.78 -45.02 15.53
C SER A 544 7.75 -43.85 15.77
N ASN A 545 8.18 -43.67 17.02
CA ASN A 545 9.32 -42.82 17.38
C ASN A 545 10.62 -43.45 16.87
N ALA A 546 10.85 -43.41 15.57
CA ALA A 546 12.09 -43.89 15.00
C ALA A 546 13.24 -42.95 15.40
N LYS A 547 14.35 -43.53 15.88
CA LYS A 547 15.67 -42.87 15.96
C LYS A 547 15.87 -41.99 14.73
N GLU A 548 16.29 -40.74 14.95
CA GLU A 548 16.53 -39.70 13.93
C GLU A 548 16.55 -40.27 12.50
N LEU A 549 15.53 -39.95 11.69
CA LEU A 549 15.54 -40.22 10.25
C LEU A 549 16.77 -39.53 9.65
N THR A 550 17.87 -40.28 9.57
CA THR A 550 19.13 -39.79 9.05
C THR A 550 19.08 -39.95 7.55
N PHE A 551 18.54 -38.95 6.87
CA PHE A 551 18.60 -38.91 5.41
C PHE A 551 20.06 -38.81 4.99
N LYS A 552 20.54 -39.83 4.28
CA LYS A 552 21.84 -39.78 3.59
C LYS A 552 21.59 -39.25 2.17
N PRO A 553 21.95 -37.99 1.85
CA PRO A 553 21.59 -37.36 0.57
C PRO A 553 22.04 -38.18 -0.64
N GLN A 554 23.22 -38.79 -0.55
CA GLN A 554 23.81 -39.64 -1.59
C GLN A 554 22.97 -40.91 -1.89
N GLU A 555 22.39 -41.54 -0.86
CA GLU A 555 21.53 -42.71 -1.05
C GLU A 555 20.18 -42.34 -1.66
N ILE A 556 19.65 -41.16 -1.34
CA ILE A 556 18.42 -40.65 -1.94
C ILE A 556 18.63 -40.33 -3.41
N LEU A 557 19.72 -39.64 -3.75
CA LEU A 557 20.09 -39.41 -5.16
C LEU A 557 20.30 -40.71 -5.92
N LYS A 558 20.95 -41.71 -5.30
CA LYS A 558 21.13 -43.04 -5.90
C LYS A 558 19.78 -43.71 -6.20
N ARG A 559 18.80 -43.61 -5.30
CA ARG A 559 17.43 -44.12 -5.51
C ARG A 559 16.71 -43.35 -6.61
N LEU A 560 16.77 -42.01 -6.60
CA LEU A 560 16.20 -41.16 -7.64
C LEU A 560 16.75 -41.52 -9.02
N ILE A 561 18.07 -41.62 -9.16
CA ILE A 561 18.73 -42.05 -10.41
C ILE A 561 18.20 -43.43 -10.86
N GLY A 562 18.05 -44.37 -9.94
CA GLY A 562 17.48 -45.69 -10.25
C GLY A 562 16.05 -45.60 -10.80
N MET A 563 15.21 -44.76 -10.20
CA MET A 563 13.83 -44.52 -10.64
C MET A 563 13.77 -43.84 -12.02
N LEU A 564 14.64 -42.86 -12.28
CA LEU A 564 14.73 -42.18 -13.57
C LEU A 564 15.18 -43.15 -14.68
N LYS A 565 16.19 -44.00 -14.40
CA LYS A 565 16.62 -45.06 -15.33
C LYS A 565 15.50 -46.05 -15.63
N TYR A 566 14.75 -46.45 -14.60
CA TYR A 566 13.58 -47.32 -14.77
C TYR A 566 12.51 -46.66 -15.66
N ALA A 567 12.20 -45.40 -15.43
CA ALA A 567 11.20 -44.68 -16.22
C ALA A 567 11.64 -44.45 -17.67
N GLN A 568 12.92 -44.16 -17.92
CA GLN A 568 13.46 -44.08 -19.27
C GLN A 568 13.32 -45.42 -20.01
N LYS A 569 13.55 -46.55 -19.33
CA LYS A 569 13.47 -47.89 -19.92
C LYS A 569 12.03 -48.39 -20.13
N TYR A 570 11.13 -48.13 -19.18
CA TYR A 570 9.82 -48.81 -19.13
C TYR A 570 8.61 -47.86 -19.14
N LYS A 571 8.78 -46.55 -18.95
CA LYS A 571 7.68 -45.55 -18.92
C LYS A 571 7.79 -44.50 -20.02
N LYS A 572 8.34 -44.86 -21.20
CA LYS A 572 8.53 -43.93 -22.33
C LYS A 572 9.24 -42.63 -21.94
N ALA A 573 10.13 -42.71 -20.95
CA ALA A 573 10.85 -41.56 -20.39
C ALA A 573 9.95 -40.42 -19.88
N LYS A 574 8.76 -40.76 -19.36
CA LYS A 574 7.86 -39.83 -18.68
C LYS A 574 7.70 -40.18 -17.21
N VAL A 575 7.74 -39.16 -16.36
CA VAL A 575 7.63 -39.30 -14.90
C VAL A 575 6.79 -38.17 -14.30
N LYS A 576 5.84 -38.51 -13.43
CA LYS A 576 5.14 -37.55 -12.57
C LYS A 576 6.02 -37.21 -11.37
N LYS A 577 6.18 -35.92 -11.06
CA LYS A 577 6.97 -35.46 -9.90
C LYS A 577 6.41 -36.03 -8.59
N GLU A 578 5.10 -36.05 -8.45
CA GLU A 578 4.42 -36.56 -7.25
C GLU A 578 4.69 -38.05 -7.00
N ASP A 579 4.90 -38.85 -8.04
CA ASP A 579 5.29 -40.26 -7.91
C ASP A 579 6.71 -40.39 -7.34
N LEU A 580 7.63 -39.51 -7.74
CA LEU A 580 8.99 -39.47 -7.20
C LEU A 580 8.98 -39.00 -5.74
N GLU A 581 8.26 -37.92 -5.45
CA GLU A 581 8.08 -37.36 -4.10
C GLU A 581 7.54 -38.42 -3.14
N SER A 582 6.48 -39.12 -3.53
CA SER A 582 5.83 -40.14 -2.72
C SER A 582 6.71 -41.38 -2.50
N ALA A 583 7.37 -41.89 -3.55
CA ALA A 583 8.22 -43.07 -3.44
C ALA A 583 9.53 -42.83 -2.66
N LEU A 584 10.05 -41.60 -2.67
CA LEU A 584 11.24 -41.20 -1.94
C LEU A 584 10.92 -40.64 -0.54
N GLY A 585 9.66 -40.29 -0.27
CA GLY A 585 9.25 -39.65 0.99
C GLY A 585 9.81 -38.25 1.14
N LEU A 586 9.84 -37.47 0.05
CA LEU A 586 10.46 -36.13 0.00
C LEU A 586 9.41 -35.03 -0.11
N SER A 587 9.79 -33.81 0.30
CA SER A 587 9.05 -32.59 -0.02
C SER A 587 9.09 -32.32 -1.53
N LYS A 588 8.15 -31.49 -2.01
CA LYS A 588 8.14 -30.98 -3.40
C LYS A 588 9.46 -30.25 -3.72
N SER A 589 9.92 -29.42 -2.77
CA SER A 589 11.18 -28.66 -2.88
C SER A 589 12.42 -29.57 -2.90
N ALA A 590 12.53 -30.54 -1.98
CA ALA A 590 13.65 -31.49 -1.96
C ALA A 590 13.75 -32.27 -3.27
N THR A 591 12.61 -32.73 -3.81
CA THR A 591 12.57 -33.45 -5.08
C THR A 591 12.97 -32.55 -6.25
N ALA A 592 12.52 -31.29 -6.26
CA ALA A 592 12.90 -30.32 -7.29
C ALA A 592 14.42 -30.06 -7.29
N TYR A 593 15.03 -29.80 -6.14
CA TYR A 593 16.47 -29.57 -6.05
C TYR A 593 17.30 -30.83 -6.35
N ALA A 594 16.82 -32.02 -5.98
CA ALA A 594 17.46 -33.27 -6.34
C ALA A 594 17.47 -33.49 -7.86
N ILE A 595 16.37 -33.17 -8.54
CA ILE A 595 16.28 -33.23 -10.01
C ILE A 595 17.20 -32.18 -10.64
N GLU A 596 17.16 -30.93 -10.17
CA GLU A 596 18.00 -29.84 -10.69
C GLU A 596 19.49 -30.14 -10.51
N THR A 597 19.89 -30.75 -9.39
CA THR A 597 21.27 -31.23 -9.17
C THR A 597 21.69 -32.19 -10.28
N LEU A 598 20.83 -33.12 -10.68
CA LEU A 598 21.09 -34.07 -11.78
C LEU A 598 21.13 -33.38 -13.15
N VAL A 599 20.35 -32.31 -13.34
CA VAL A 599 20.39 -31.50 -14.57
C VAL A 599 21.69 -30.72 -14.67
N ARG A 600 22.14 -30.11 -13.57
CA ARG A 600 23.35 -29.29 -13.53
C ARG A 600 24.64 -30.06 -13.78
N ILE A 601 24.72 -31.29 -13.29
CA ILE A 601 25.83 -32.19 -13.62
C ILE A 601 25.70 -32.84 -15.02
N GLY A 602 24.75 -32.39 -15.83
CA GLY A 602 24.51 -32.94 -17.16
C GLY A 602 24.12 -34.42 -17.16
N PHE A 603 23.63 -34.96 -16.04
CA PHE A 603 23.15 -36.35 -15.97
C PHE A 603 21.75 -36.48 -16.58
N LEU A 604 20.93 -35.45 -16.44
CA LEU A 604 19.52 -35.46 -16.80
C LEU A 604 19.16 -34.23 -17.64
N GLU A 605 18.49 -34.42 -18.76
CA GLU A 605 17.74 -33.38 -19.45
C GLU A 605 16.25 -33.55 -19.13
N VAL A 606 15.58 -32.44 -18.86
CA VAL A 606 14.15 -32.43 -18.52
C VAL A 606 13.43 -31.42 -19.39
N LYS A 607 12.42 -31.88 -20.15
CA LYS A 607 11.42 -31.00 -20.79
C LYS A 607 10.18 -30.96 -19.91
N ARG A 608 9.78 -29.75 -19.50
CA ARG A 608 8.58 -29.53 -18.69
C ARG A 608 7.34 -29.61 -19.58
N ASP A 609 6.45 -30.54 -19.26
CA ASP A 609 5.06 -30.55 -19.70
C ASP A 609 4.16 -30.15 -18.51
N LEU A 610 2.92 -29.72 -18.75
CA LEU A 610 2.05 -29.17 -17.70
C LEU A 610 1.74 -30.16 -16.55
N GLU A 611 1.80 -31.47 -16.79
CA GLU A 611 1.50 -32.51 -15.78
C GLU A 611 2.60 -33.57 -15.59
N GLU A 612 3.53 -33.74 -16.55
CA GLU A 612 4.57 -34.78 -16.53
C GLU A 612 5.94 -34.23 -16.94
N LEU A 613 7.01 -34.80 -16.38
CA LEU A 613 8.37 -34.55 -16.83
C LEU A 613 8.74 -35.53 -17.94
N SER A 614 9.09 -35.02 -19.11
CA SER A 614 9.78 -35.80 -20.14
C SER A 614 11.28 -35.75 -19.85
N ILE A 615 11.87 -36.90 -19.57
CA ILE A 615 13.26 -37.02 -19.12
C ILE A 615 14.15 -37.66 -20.20
N ASN A 616 15.41 -37.25 -20.26
CA ASN A 616 16.43 -37.90 -21.07
C ASN A 616 17.73 -38.00 -20.26
N ILE A 617 18.25 -39.21 -20.05
CA ILE A 617 19.52 -39.39 -19.34
C ILE A 617 20.66 -39.23 -20.35
N VAL A 618 21.50 -38.23 -20.13
CA VAL A 618 22.55 -37.80 -21.08
C VAL A 618 23.86 -38.57 -20.85
N THR A 619 24.25 -38.81 -19.60
CA THR A 619 25.44 -39.59 -19.25
C THR A 619 25.15 -40.65 -18.19
N SER A 620 25.86 -41.79 -18.24
CA SER A 620 25.81 -42.83 -17.23
C SER A 620 26.83 -42.66 -16.09
N SER A 621 27.79 -41.74 -16.24
CA SER A 621 28.84 -41.48 -15.25
C SER A 621 28.38 -40.47 -14.19
N ARG A 622 28.75 -40.70 -12.92
CA ARG A 622 28.48 -39.77 -11.82
C ARG A 622 29.54 -38.68 -11.84
N GLN A 623 29.14 -37.46 -12.17
CA GLN A 623 29.99 -36.28 -11.99
C GLN A 623 29.93 -35.79 -10.54
N ASN A 624 30.91 -34.99 -10.12
CA ASN A 624 30.95 -34.44 -8.76
C ASN A 624 29.85 -33.37 -8.58
N TYR A 625 28.97 -33.58 -7.61
CA TYR A 625 27.85 -32.68 -7.27
C TYR A 625 28.00 -32.05 -5.87
N LEU A 626 29.05 -32.37 -5.11
CA LEU A 626 29.16 -31.98 -3.70
C LEU A 626 29.29 -30.45 -3.50
N GLU A 627 29.78 -29.74 -4.51
CA GLU A 627 30.00 -28.29 -4.48
C GLU A 627 28.85 -27.49 -5.13
N LEU A 628 27.83 -28.17 -5.67
CA LEU A 628 26.71 -27.49 -6.33
C LEU A 628 25.76 -26.84 -5.33
N VAL A 629 25.29 -25.64 -5.67
CA VAL A 629 24.29 -24.90 -4.89
C VAL A 629 23.01 -25.71 -4.75
N GLU A 630 22.55 -26.34 -5.83
CA GLU A 630 21.33 -27.14 -5.84
C GLU A 630 21.44 -28.40 -4.97
N TYR A 631 22.63 -29.00 -4.90
CA TYR A 631 22.89 -30.11 -3.99
C TYR A 631 22.86 -29.63 -2.53
N ASN A 632 23.44 -28.48 -2.23
CA ASN A 632 23.39 -27.88 -0.89
C ASN A 632 21.96 -27.52 -0.47
N LEU A 633 21.15 -26.98 -1.39
CA LEU A 633 19.73 -26.72 -1.16
C LEU A 633 18.95 -28.02 -0.94
N PHE A 634 19.23 -29.06 -1.73
CA PHE A 634 18.66 -30.40 -1.50
C PHE A 634 19.01 -30.94 -0.11
N VAL A 635 20.27 -30.85 0.32
CA VAL A 635 20.70 -31.26 1.67
C VAL A 635 20.00 -30.44 2.76
N SER A 636 19.83 -29.14 2.55
CA SER A 636 19.09 -28.25 3.45
C SER A 636 17.62 -28.66 3.58
N GLU A 637 16.94 -28.97 2.48
CA GLU A 637 15.55 -29.44 2.49
C GLU A 637 15.40 -30.80 3.21
N LEU A 638 16.38 -31.71 3.05
CA LEU A 638 16.40 -32.95 3.82
C LEU A 638 16.53 -32.69 5.32
N LYS A 639 17.32 -31.69 5.72
CA LYS A 639 17.46 -31.28 7.12
C LYS A 639 16.14 -30.69 7.65
N GLN A 640 15.45 -29.88 6.86
CA GLN A 640 14.11 -29.37 7.22
C GLN A 640 13.09 -30.51 7.35
N THR A 641 13.13 -31.49 6.45
CA THR A 641 12.29 -32.70 6.50
C THR A 641 12.53 -33.46 7.82
N SER A 642 13.80 -33.66 8.21
CA SER A 642 14.15 -34.26 9.50
C SER A 642 13.65 -33.43 10.69
N GLN A 643 13.81 -32.10 10.64
CA GLN A 643 13.34 -31.20 11.70
C GLN A 643 11.82 -31.24 11.86
N PHE A 644 11.07 -31.19 10.75
CA PHE A 644 9.62 -31.30 10.76
C PHE A 644 9.17 -32.65 11.31
N THR A 645 9.80 -33.75 10.86
CA THR A 645 9.47 -35.10 11.35
C THR A 645 9.76 -35.23 12.84
N ALA A 646 10.91 -34.72 13.32
CA ALA A 646 11.28 -34.72 14.74
C ALA A 646 10.33 -33.85 15.59
N TRP A 647 9.92 -32.70 15.04
CA TRP A 647 8.90 -31.86 15.66
C TRP A 647 7.56 -32.61 15.75
N LEU A 648 7.08 -33.21 14.66
CA LEU A 648 5.80 -33.92 14.65
C LEU A 648 5.79 -35.13 15.60
N GLN A 649 6.95 -35.74 15.87
CA GLN A 649 7.11 -36.79 16.87
C GLN A 649 6.99 -36.31 18.32
N THR A 650 7.34 -35.06 18.61
CA THR A 650 7.45 -34.55 19.99
C THR A 650 6.44 -33.45 20.35
N ALA A 651 5.85 -32.79 19.34
CA ALA A 651 4.89 -31.71 19.51
C ALA A 651 3.65 -32.17 20.27
N SER A 652 3.08 -31.29 21.09
CA SER A 652 1.78 -31.52 21.73
C SER A 652 0.66 -31.51 20.70
N ILE A 653 -0.45 -32.20 21.00
CA ILE A 653 -1.62 -32.24 20.12
C ILE A 653 -2.18 -30.83 19.86
N SER A 654 -2.16 -29.95 20.87
CA SER A 654 -2.57 -28.55 20.74
C SER A 654 -1.73 -27.78 19.71
N GLU A 655 -0.41 -27.99 19.69
CA GLU A 655 0.49 -27.36 18.70
C GLU A 655 0.21 -27.85 17.27
N ILE A 656 -0.06 -29.15 17.13
CA ILE A 656 -0.36 -29.77 15.83
C ILE A 656 -1.74 -29.30 15.33
N GLN A 657 -2.75 -29.30 16.19
CA GLN A 657 -4.11 -28.84 15.89
C GLN A 657 -4.12 -27.36 15.51
N GLY A 658 -3.36 -26.53 16.23
CA GLY A 658 -3.18 -25.12 15.89
C GLY A 658 -2.51 -24.90 14.52
N LYS A 659 -1.65 -25.79 14.06
CA LYS A 659 -1.04 -25.72 12.70
C LYS A 659 -2.00 -26.15 11.59
N ILE A 660 -2.77 -27.23 11.80
CA ILE A 660 -3.78 -27.68 10.84
C ILE A 660 -4.88 -26.63 10.66
N TYR A 661 -5.39 -26.09 11.77
CA TYR A 661 -6.47 -25.09 11.76
C TYR A 661 -6.10 -23.83 10.98
N ARG A 662 -4.91 -23.27 11.25
CA ARG A 662 -4.39 -22.08 10.54
C ARG A 662 -4.33 -22.27 9.02
N SER A 663 -4.03 -23.47 8.55
CA SER A 663 -3.82 -23.74 7.12
C SER A 663 -5.08 -24.10 6.35
N LEU A 664 -6.17 -24.48 7.04
CA LEU A 664 -7.48 -24.72 6.42
C LEU A 664 -8.16 -23.41 6.00
N ILE A 665 -7.93 -22.31 6.73
CA ILE A 665 -8.58 -21.01 6.53
C ILE A 665 -7.95 -20.18 5.38
N ALA A 666 -6.66 -20.38 5.09
CA ALA A 666 -5.83 -19.45 4.32
C ALA A 666 -5.98 -19.45 2.77
N LYS A 667 -7.02 -20.00 2.13
CA LYS A 667 -6.99 -20.23 0.65
C LYS A 667 -8.21 -19.84 -0.19
N ASN A 668 -8.98 -18.82 0.20
CA ASN A 668 -10.17 -18.37 -0.55
C ASN A 668 -10.05 -17.01 -1.29
N SER A 669 -8.88 -16.52 -1.70
CA SER A 669 -8.84 -15.31 -2.54
C SER A 669 -7.68 -15.29 -3.56
N GLY A 670 -8.05 -15.38 -4.84
CA GLY A 670 -7.22 -14.95 -5.97
C GLY A 670 -7.53 -13.49 -6.32
N THR A 671 -6.53 -12.77 -6.84
CA THR A 671 -6.46 -11.30 -7.10
C THR A 671 -6.35 -10.41 -5.85
N SER A 672 -5.15 -9.85 -5.61
CA SER A 672 -4.81 -9.15 -4.36
C SER A 672 -4.89 -7.63 -4.48
N TYR A 673 -6.05 -7.08 -4.13
CA TYR A 673 -6.11 -5.82 -3.38
C TYR A 673 -5.93 -6.17 -1.90
N MET A 674 -5.12 -5.42 -1.16
CA MET A 674 -5.14 -5.50 0.30
C MET A 674 -6.20 -4.52 0.76
N ARG A 675 -7.33 -5.03 1.27
CA ARG A 675 -8.19 -4.25 2.16
C ARG A 675 -7.39 -4.09 3.45
N ILE A 676 -7.24 -2.84 3.89
CA ILE A 676 -6.62 -2.49 5.18
C ILE A 676 -7.52 -3.05 6.29
#